data_AF-A0AAP3YGN7-F1
#
_entry.id   AF-A0AAP3YGN7-F1
#
_cell.length_a   1.000
_cell.length_b   1.000
_cell.length_c   1.000
_cell.angle_alpha   90.00
_cell.angle_beta   90.00
_cell.angle_gamma   90.00
#
_symmetry.space_group_name_H-M   'P 1'
#
loop_
_entity.id
_entity.type
_entity.pdbx_description
1 polymer ?
#
loop_
_entity_poly.entity_id
_entity_poly.type
_entity_poly.pdbx_seq_one_letter_code
_entity_poly.pdbx_strand_id
1 'polypeptide(L)'
;MSDNLIPVNTMGYMDEETEQWIPIDAIGLKSNNIRYTADDIQEAFDKASKDIKNVISTVDSGLTDITNTIGDISKIPAAGATIVDKVLNEFIRRSVNVQDFGAKGDGVTDDTEAFKAAFSSGKREVFVPAGIYMVQGLHIPSYVRLYGVGSGSIIKLHPTATGTSCVLTNSDYTNGNEYILIEDLDLDWNLDKKDNTITNGTNANCVGIVNSKFVRVRNVNARNPGLHGFDVSSPIWNTSSDGADYYQPKGSRYVWIENCTATNFGDDGFTTHYSEYIYFTNCHAYNANGSAHDKGSSNSNGFEIDDGSRNVWLVNCNSQKNCRGFEVKAHNRAPAARNVNLINCYSENDIRAFDFRHIGFHRASDKISTSAFDINAVNCTAKSPIFSDLYKELSPRALVISAYRNVNISNFNAIGDPSYDYKGNPAIATQFKSRNINLNNLSISNFKTAGADIYVYGGDQKSDNVNISNVNCFESARIGVRIGSGTENVKLINASLIGDGKADSIGVYCSNSQASLMGISVEKYKKAARISGVDYTFVPNNIKGGTKVATSSGVPKSSTGLIAASTGQPEVSGEASAVIGTTGGAKATGVRTGVFSSSGASSVSGSRSTVMSSNESHIEGDNVSRTILSSGGVKLGTNDRYMVVGGYGSTPSRANIKWMLNSMNGDITSTGKINGGATFSDYAEYFESLDGKAIPTGTIVTLEGAKIRPARKGEDVHGVISETAGTILGGADIHWQGRYLKNEFGGYIYEDVVNPETGDVKKLPKVNPEWIEKIDYVPREERPEWNIVGLLGQVYVKVDSTVSVGDRIEGNYGIGTKTEDRFYSWKAMEIVTPYSDKLGYGIAICLIK
;
A
#
# COMPACT_ATOMS: atom_id res chain seq x y z
N MET A 1 5.77 -37.17 -144.76
CA MET A 1 7.02 -36.92 -145.51
C MET A 1 7.98 -36.36 -144.46
N SER A 2 8.74 -37.23 -143.81
CA SER A 2 9.96 -37.91 -144.30
C SER A 2 11.18 -37.16 -143.75
N ASP A 3 12.15 -37.96 -143.34
CA ASP A 3 13.57 -37.61 -143.35
C ASP A 3 14.07 -36.66 -142.24
N ASN A 4 14.50 -37.27 -141.12
CA ASN A 4 15.93 -37.44 -140.82
C ASN A 4 16.17 -37.62 -139.31
N LEU A 5 16.10 -38.88 -138.87
CA LEU A 5 17.00 -39.37 -137.83
C LEU A 5 18.44 -39.17 -138.33
N ILE A 6 19.30 -38.54 -137.54
CA ILE A 6 20.74 -38.45 -137.81
C ILE A 6 21.47 -39.29 -136.75
N PRO A 7 22.41 -40.18 -137.15
CA PRO A 7 23.24 -40.97 -136.25
C PRO A 7 24.14 -40.09 -135.38
N VAL A 8 24.40 -40.57 -134.16
CA VAL A 8 25.35 -39.98 -133.22
C VAL A 8 26.77 -40.17 -133.76
N ASN A 9 27.46 -39.07 -134.07
CA ASN A 9 28.92 -39.06 -134.13
C ASN A 9 29.42 -38.50 -132.81
N THR A 10 29.94 -39.42 -131.99
CA THR A 10 30.88 -39.23 -130.88
C THR A 10 31.52 -37.83 -130.84
N MET A 11 31.13 -37.01 -129.85
CA MET A 11 32.03 -35.95 -129.39
C MET A 11 33.22 -36.62 -128.73
N GLY A 12 34.39 -36.08 -128.96
CA GLY A 12 35.62 -36.48 -128.33
C GLY A 12 36.57 -35.31 -128.37
N TYR A 13 37.58 -35.33 -127.52
CA TYR A 13 38.64 -34.34 -127.55
C TYR A 13 39.93 -35.04 -128.01
N MET A 14 40.80 -34.26 -128.66
CA MET A 14 42.13 -34.70 -129.03
C MET A 14 43.02 -34.57 -127.78
N ASP A 15 43.66 -35.66 -127.38
CA ASP A 15 44.69 -35.61 -126.35
C ASP A 15 46.00 -35.08 -126.98
N GLU A 16 46.43 -33.88 -126.57
CA GLU A 16 47.61 -33.20 -127.14
C GLU A 16 48.95 -33.90 -126.81
N GLU A 17 49.00 -34.83 -125.84
CA GLU A 17 50.22 -35.60 -125.55
C GLU A 17 50.32 -36.92 -126.32
N THR A 18 49.19 -37.48 -126.77
CA THR A 18 49.14 -38.81 -127.40
C THR A 18 48.62 -38.81 -128.84
N GLU A 19 48.16 -37.65 -129.35
CA GLU A 19 47.56 -37.45 -130.67
C GLU A 19 46.41 -38.43 -130.98
N GLN A 20 45.74 -38.95 -129.95
CA GLN A 20 44.59 -39.86 -130.09
C GLN A 20 43.27 -39.18 -129.71
N TRP A 21 42.21 -39.59 -130.41
CA TRP A 21 40.85 -39.08 -130.24
C TRP A 21 40.08 -39.88 -129.17
N ILE A 22 39.62 -39.23 -128.10
CA ILE A 22 38.89 -39.88 -126.98
C ILE A 22 37.41 -39.46 -126.98
N PRO A 23 36.44 -40.37 -127.20
CA PRO A 23 35.02 -40.04 -127.20
C PRO A 23 34.40 -39.87 -125.80
N ILE A 24 33.45 -38.95 -125.64
CA ILE A 24 32.70 -38.61 -124.41
C ILE A 24 31.19 -38.62 -124.69
N ASP A 25 30.40 -39.26 -123.83
CA ASP A 25 28.92 -39.21 -123.82
C ASP A 25 28.40 -38.02 -123.01
N ALA A 26 27.51 -37.20 -123.59
CA ALA A 26 26.81 -36.11 -122.89
C ALA A 26 25.29 -36.15 -123.15
N ILE A 27 24.49 -36.02 -122.08
CA ILE A 27 23.02 -35.94 -122.12
C ILE A 27 22.60 -34.48 -121.94
N GLY A 28 21.97 -33.88 -122.95
CA GLY A 28 21.40 -32.54 -122.88
C GLY A 28 19.92 -32.54 -122.46
N LEU A 29 19.59 -31.86 -121.36
CA LEU A 29 18.21 -31.54 -120.94
C LEU A 29 17.71 -30.27 -121.63
N LYS A 30 16.48 -30.29 -122.15
CA LYS A 30 15.82 -29.19 -122.88
C LYS A 30 15.22 -28.18 -121.88
N SER A 31 15.66 -26.92 -121.93
CA SER A 31 15.08 -25.79 -121.17
C SER A 31 14.72 -24.64 -122.12
N ASN A 32 13.62 -23.95 -121.80
CA ASN A 32 12.96 -22.91 -122.58
C ASN A 32 13.89 -21.74 -122.94
N ASN A 33 14.35 -21.66 -124.19
CA ASN A 33 14.92 -20.49 -124.91
C ASN A 33 15.94 -19.57 -124.18
N ILE A 34 16.45 -19.95 -123.02
CA ILE A 34 17.51 -19.24 -122.29
C ILE A 34 18.67 -20.22 -122.16
N ARG A 35 19.74 -19.99 -122.92
CA ARG A 35 21.02 -20.68 -122.77
C ARG A 35 21.75 -20.02 -121.60
N TYR A 36 21.89 -20.74 -120.50
CA TYR A 36 22.88 -20.40 -119.47
C TYR A 36 24.16 -21.13 -119.82
N THR A 37 25.24 -20.38 -120.04
CA THR A 37 26.60 -20.92 -120.08
C THR A 37 27.05 -21.33 -118.68
N ALA A 38 28.12 -22.13 -118.58
CA ALA A 38 28.74 -22.41 -117.29
C ALA A 38 29.14 -21.12 -116.56
N ASP A 39 29.56 -20.11 -117.32
CA ASP A 39 29.90 -18.78 -116.82
C ASP A 39 28.65 -18.06 -116.26
N ASP A 40 27.50 -18.14 -116.93
CA ASP A 40 26.24 -17.54 -116.43
C ASP A 40 25.78 -18.19 -115.10
N ILE A 41 25.99 -19.50 -114.94
CA ILE A 41 25.68 -20.22 -113.69
C ILE A 41 26.67 -19.84 -112.58
N GLN A 42 27.96 -19.75 -112.90
CA GLN A 42 29.00 -19.35 -111.97
C GLN A 42 28.77 -17.90 -111.49
N GLU A 43 28.45 -16.99 -112.40
CA GLU A 43 28.18 -15.59 -112.09
C GLU A 43 26.91 -15.43 -111.23
N ALA A 44 25.86 -16.21 -111.52
CA ALA A 44 24.66 -16.27 -110.67
C ALA A 44 24.97 -16.83 -109.27
N PHE A 45 25.80 -17.85 -109.17
CA PHE A 45 26.22 -18.44 -107.89
C PHE A 45 27.09 -17.49 -107.08
N ASP A 46 28.05 -16.80 -107.73
CA ASP A 46 28.92 -15.82 -107.09
C ASP A 46 28.14 -14.61 -106.59
N LYS A 47 27.16 -14.14 -107.37
CA LYS A 47 26.24 -13.09 -106.95
C LYS A 47 25.40 -13.52 -105.75
N ALA A 48 24.80 -14.71 -105.79
CA ALA A 48 24.02 -15.24 -104.65
C ALA A 48 24.90 -15.42 -103.40
N SER A 49 26.13 -15.89 -103.55
CA SER A 49 27.10 -16.04 -102.44
C SER A 49 27.47 -14.69 -101.84
N LYS A 50 27.67 -13.66 -102.67
CA LYS A 50 27.96 -12.28 -102.23
C LYS A 50 26.76 -11.65 -101.52
N ASP A 51 25.56 -11.83 -102.04
CA ASP A 51 24.34 -11.32 -101.42
C ASP A 51 24.08 -11.99 -100.06
N ILE A 52 24.29 -13.31 -99.95
CA ILE A 52 24.23 -14.03 -98.67
C ILE A 52 25.27 -13.50 -97.68
N LYS A 53 26.53 -13.29 -98.11
CA LYS A 53 27.58 -12.71 -97.24
C LYS A 53 27.21 -11.30 -96.75
N ASN A 54 26.62 -10.47 -97.61
CA ASN A 54 26.18 -9.13 -97.23
C ASN A 54 25.01 -9.17 -96.23
N VAL A 55 24.05 -10.08 -96.42
CA VAL A 55 22.95 -10.28 -95.46
C VAL A 55 23.49 -10.75 -94.11
N ILE A 56 24.40 -11.72 -94.09
CA ILE A 56 25.05 -12.20 -92.86
C ILE A 56 25.79 -11.05 -92.17
N SER A 57 26.58 -10.27 -92.90
CA SER A 57 27.28 -9.10 -92.36
C SER A 57 26.33 -8.06 -91.77
N THR A 58 25.17 -7.82 -92.40
CA THR A 58 24.17 -6.86 -91.93
C THR A 58 23.47 -7.36 -90.67
N VAL A 59 23.18 -8.67 -90.62
CA VAL A 59 22.63 -9.34 -89.45
C VAL A 59 23.63 -9.30 -88.29
N ASP A 60 24.89 -9.65 -88.53
CA ASP A 60 25.96 -9.60 -87.52
C ASP A 60 26.21 -8.19 -86.99
N SER A 61 26.24 -7.18 -87.86
CA SER A 61 26.35 -5.78 -87.42
C SER A 61 25.12 -5.35 -86.61
N GLY A 62 23.91 -5.75 -87.03
CA GLY A 62 22.68 -5.47 -86.29
C GLY A 62 22.65 -6.15 -84.91
N LEU A 63 23.11 -7.40 -84.81
CA LEU A 63 23.27 -8.11 -83.54
C LEU A 63 24.33 -7.45 -82.64
N THR A 64 25.43 -6.98 -83.23
CA THR A 64 26.50 -6.28 -82.51
C THR A 64 26.02 -4.92 -81.97
N ASP A 65 25.28 -4.15 -82.77
CA ASP A 65 24.70 -2.87 -82.36
C ASP A 65 23.64 -3.05 -81.27
N ILE A 66 22.79 -4.07 -81.37
CA ILE A 66 21.84 -4.46 -80.31
C ILE A 66 22.61 -4.80 -79.02
N THR A 67 23.68 -5.57 -79.11
CA THR A 67 24.50 -5.95 -77.95
C THR A 67 25.20 -4.76 -77.32
N ASN A 68 25.76 -3.86 -78.12
CA ASN A 68 26.42 -2.63 -77.65
C ASN A 68 25.43 -1.63 -77.04
N THR A 69 24.21 -1.57 -77.55
CA THR A 69 23.15 -0.67 -77.05
C THR A 69 22.58 -1.15 -75.72
N ILE A 70 22.37 -2.47 -75.56
CA ILE A 70 21.73 -3.05 -74.38
C ILE A 70 22.75 -3.41 -73.29
N GLY A 71 24.03 -3.60 -73.65
CA GLY A 71 25.09 -4.02 -72.75
C GLY A 71 25.01 -5.50 -72.36
N ASP A 72 25.91 -5.95 -71.49
CA ASP A 72 25.96 -7.34 -71.01
C ASP A 72 24.91 -7.59 -69.91
N ILE A 73 23.76 -8.12 -70.33
CA ILE A 73 22.58 -8.38 -69.50
C ILE A 73 22.87 -9.43 -68.41
N SER A 74 23.88 -10.29 -68.61
CA SER A 74 24.27 -11.29 -67.61
C SER A 74 24.85 -10.66 -66.33
N LYS A 75 25.21 -9.37 -66.38
CA LYS A 75 25.75 -8.60 -65.26
C LYS A 75 24.70 -7.87 -64.44
N ILE A 76 23.40 -7.97 -64.76
CA ILE A 76 22.32 -7.37 -63.96
C ILE A 76 21.83 -8.44 -62.96
N PRO A 77 22.17 -8.33 -61.66
CA PRO A 77 21.89 -9.37 -60.67
C PRO A 77 20.42 -9.43 -60.24
N ALA A 78 19.61 -8.41 -60.56
CA ALA A 78 18.21 -8.34 -60.16
C ALA A 78 17.32 -9.45 -60.78
N ALA A 79 16.41 -9.98 -59.96
CA ALA A 79 15.36 -10.91 -60.39
C ALA A 79 14.31 -10.23 -61.30
N GLY A 80 13.78 -10.97 -62.28
CA GLY A 80 12.75 -10.48 -63.20
C GLY A 80 12.52 -11.44 -64.37
N ALA A 81 11.26 -11.60 -64.80
CA ALA A 81 10.92 -12.46 -65.93
C ALA A 81 11.32 -11.81 -67.27
N THR A 82 11.41 -10.48 -67.30
CA THR A 82 11.88 -9.70 -68.46
C THR A 82 13.07 -8.83 -68.09
N ILE A 83 13.81 -8.36 -69.10
CA ILE A 83 14.91 -7.40 -68.89
C ILE A 83 14.42 -6.07 -68.31
N VAL A 84 13.19 -5.66 -68.67
CA VAL A 84 12.55 -4.46 -68.14
C VAL A 84 12.31 -4.61 -66.63
N ASP A 85 11.88 -5.79 -66.17
CA ASP A 85 11.72 -6.08 -64.74
C ASP A 85 13.06 -6.03 -64.00
N LYS A 86 14.12 -6.60 -64.58
CA LYS A 86 15.46 -6.60 -63.97
C LYS A 86 16.01 -5.18 -63.82
N VAL A 87 15.91 -4.37 -64.86
CA VAL A 87 16.36 -2.97 -64.85
C VAL A 87 15.51 -2.13 -63.90
N LEU A 88 14.18 -2.24 -63.93
CA LEU A 88 13.30 -1.54 -62.99
C LEU A 88 13.60 -1.94 -61.55
N ASN A 89 13.80 -3.23 -61.27
CA ASN A 89 14.14 -3.70 -59.91
C ASN A 89 15.48 -3.17 -59.43
N GLU A 90 16.49 -3.07 -60.31
CA GLU A 90 17.80 -2.51 -59.98
C GLU A 90 17.74 -1.00 -59.66
N PHE A 91 16.88 -0.25 -60.36
CA PHE A 91 16.72 1.20 -60.16
C PHE A 91 15.69 1.58 -59.07
N ILE A 92 14.72 0.71 -58.77
CA ILE A 92 13.61 1.00 -57.84
C ILE A 92 13.84 0.39 -56.45
N ARG A 93 14.50 -0.78 -56.33
CA ARG A 93 14.73 -1.40 -55.02
C ARG A 93 15.96 -0.80 -54.34
N ARG A 94 15.72 0.07 -53.35
CA ARG A 94 16.75 0.49 -52.37
C ARG A 94 17.10 -0.61 -51.37
N SER A 95 16.37 -1.73 -51.40
CA SER A 95 16.55 -2.93 -50.60
C SER A 95 17.30 -4.02 -51.36
N VAL A 96 18.17 -4.77 -50.67
CA VAL A 96 18.81 -5.99 -51.18
C VAL A 96 18.09 -7.24 -50.69
N ASN A 97 17.89 -8.23 -51.55
CA ASN A 97 17.37 -9.53 -51.15
C ASN A 97 18.55 -10.46 -50.81
N VAL A 98 18.51 -11.13 -49.65
CA VAL A 98 19.58 -12.07 -49.24
C VAL A 98 19.82 -13.20 -50.25
N GLN A 99 18.80 -13.59 -51.03
CA GLN A 99 18.94 -14.59 -52.10
C GLN A 99 19.80 -14.11 -53.27
N ASP A 100 19.88 -12.79 -53.52
CA ASP A 100 20.75 -12.21 -54.54
C ASP A 100 22.24 -12.40 -54.17
N PHE A 101 22.52 -12.66 -52.89
CA PHE A 101 23.86 -12.95 -52.34
C PHE A 101 24.09 -14.45 -52.12
N GLY A 102 23.20 -15.30 -52.62
CA GLY A 102 23.34 -16.76 -52.62
C GLY A 102 22.65 -17.49 -51.46
N ALA A 103 21.89 -16.79 -50.61
CA ALA A 103 21.10 -17.44 -49.56
C ALA A 103 20.05 -18.38 -50.20
N LYS A 104 19.89 -19.59 -49.66
CA LYS A 104 18.94 -20.59 -50.14
C LYS A 104 17.62 -20.57 -49.39
N GLY A 105 17.66 -20.41 -48.06
CA GLY A 105 16.44 -20.47 -47.24
C GLY A 105 15.75 -21.84 -47.27
N ASP A 106 16.51 -22.93 -47.49
CA ASP A 106 16.01 -24.30 -47.69
C ASP A 106 15.97 -25.13 -46.39
N GLY A 107 16.37 -24.54 -45.25
CA GLY A 107 16.45 -25.20 -43.96
C GLY A 107 17.63 -26.14 -43.78
N VAL A 108 18.60 -26.15 -44.70
CA VAL A 108 19.78 -27.02 -44.65
C VAL A 108 21.06 -26.23 -44.89
N THR A 109 21.07 -25.37 -45.91
CA THR A 109 22.23 -24.59 -46.33
C THR A 109 22.61 -23.55 -45.27
N ASP A 110 23.89 -23.45 -44.93
CA ASP A 110 24.41 -22.35 -44.13
C ASP A 110 24.46 -21.06 -44.95
N ASP A 111 23.48 -20.18 -44.71
CA ASP A 111 23.27 -18.93 -45.43
C ASP A 111 24.07 -17.75 -44.82
N THR A 112 24.91 -18.00 -43.81
CA THR A 112 25.60 -16.93 -43.05
C THR A 112 26.37 -15.94 -43.92
N GLU A 113 27.15 -16.45 -44.89
CA GLU A 113 27.98 -15.59 -45.74
C GLU A 113 27.15 -14.73 -46.70
N ALA A 114 25.98 -15.22 -47.14
CA ALA A 114 25.05 -14.44 -47.96
C ALA A 114 24.48 -13.25 -47.17
N PHE A 115 24.11 -13.46 -45.90
CA PHE A 115 23.68 -12.35 -45.02
C PHE A 115 24.79 -11.34 -44.75
N LYS A 116 26.03 -11.80 -44.48
CA LYS A 116 27.19 -10.90 -44.29
C LYS A 116 27.47 -10.07 -45.54
N ALA A 117 27.38 -10.68 -46.72
CA ALA A 117 27.55 -9.97 -47.99
C ALA A 117 26.42 -8.95 -48.22
N ALA A 118 25.18 -9.30 -47.89
CA ALA A 118 24.05 -8.36 -47.96
C ALA A 118 24.24 -7.15 -47.02
N PHE A 119 24.68 -7.36 -45.77
CA PHE A 119 25.00 -6.27 -44.83
C PHE A 119 26.17 -5.40 -45.29
N SER A 120 27.12 -5.98 -46.03
CA SER A 120 28.31 -5.29 -46.54
C SER A 120 28.09 -4.60 -47.89
N SER A 121 26.92 -4.75 -48.52
CA SER A 121 26.61 -4.20 -49.84
C SER A 121 26.54 -2.66 -49.90
N GLY A 122 26.56 -1.98 -48.75
CA GLY A 122 26.37 -0.54 -48.62
C GLY A 122 24.89 -0.10 -48.71
N LYS A 123 23.98 -1.02 -49.05
CA LYS A 123 22.53 -0.81 -48.99
C LYS A 123 22.05 -0.98 -47.55
N ARG A 124 21.06 -0.17 -47.15
CA ARG A 124 20.62 -0.06 -45.75
C ARG A 124 19.38 -0.90 -45.42
N GLU A 125 18.70 -1.43 -46.43
CA GLU A 125 17.53 -2.30 -46.26
C GLU A 125 17.85 -3.70 -46.78
N VAL A 126 17.76 -4.72 -45.92
CA VAL A 126 18.03 -6.12 -46.23
C VAL A 126 16.72 -6.90 -46.06
N PHE A 127 16.24 -7.46 -47.17
CA PHE A 127 15.02 -8.24 -47.25
C PHE A 127 15.29 -9.74 -47.15
N VAL A 128 14.52 -10.41 -46.30
CA VAL A 128 14.54 -11.87 -46.10
C VAL A 128 13.23 -12.46 -46.63
N PRO A 129 13.21 -13.07 -47.83
CA PRO A 129 12.03 -13.75 -48.36
C PRO A 129 11.57 -14.91 -47.48
N ALA A 130 10.38 -15.44 -47.73
CA ALA A 130 9.95 -16.66 -47.04
C ALA A 130 10.93 -17.82 -47.26
N GLY A 131 11.27 -18.53 -46.19
CA GLY A 131 12.27 -19.60 -46.18
C GLY A 131 12.79 -19.87 -44.76
N ILE A 132 13.57 -20.94 -44.61
CA ILE A 132 14.29 -21.28 -43.38
C ILE A 132 15.78 -21.09 -43.65
N TYR A 133 16.35 -20.02 -43.13
CA TYR A 133 17.74 -19.63 -43.34
C TYR A 133 18.57 -20.10 -42.15
N MET A 134 19.41 -21.11 -42.37
CA MET A 134 20.30 -21.60 -41.32
C MET A 134 21.53 -20.69 -41.23
N VAL A 135 21.89 -20.21 -40.04
CA VAL A 135 23.00 -19.28 -39.84
C VAL A 135 23.86 -19.65 -38.62
N GLN A 136 25.11 -19.24 -38.60
CA GLN A 136 25.99 -19.39 -37.43
C GLN A 136 25.78 -18.26 -36.38
N GLY A 137 24.92 -17.29 -36.68
CA GLY A 137 24.67 -16.09 -35.89
C GLY A 137 25.05 -14.82 -36.66
N LEU A 138 24.14 -13.84 -36.69
CA LEU A 138 24.27 -12.66 -37.53
C LEU A 138 24.58 -11.40 -36.71
N HIS A 139 25.54 -10.64 -37.21
CA HIS A 139 26.02 -9.40 -36.61
C HIS A 139 25.58 -8.21 -37.48
N ILE A 140 24.62 -7.44 -36.99
CA ILE A 140 23.96 -6.36 -37.73
C ILE A 140 24.71 -5.04 -37.48
N PRO A 141 25.25 -4.38 -38.53
CA PRO A 141 25.92 -3.10 -38.38
C PRO A 141 24.93 -1.94 -38.26
N SER A 142 25.46 -0.75 -37.94
CA SER A 142 24.66 0.48 -37.84
C SER A 142 23.94 0.81 -39.15
N TYR A 143 22.80 1.49 -39.04
CA TYR A 143 21.97 1.95 -40.16
C TYR A 143 21.38 0.82 -41.01
N VAL A 144 21.20 -0.39 -40.46
CA VAL A 144 20.58 -1.51 -41.17
C VAL A 144 19.15 -1.72 -40.73
N ARG A 145 18.27 -1.89 -41.71
CA ARG A 145 16.93 -2.44 -41.57
C ARG A 145 16.92 -3.86 -42.14
N LEU A 146 16.80 -4.85 -41.27
CA LEU A 146 16.59 -6.25 -41.63
C LEU A 146 15.10 -6.57 -41.51
N TYR A 147 14.45 -6.99 -42.59
CA TYR A 147 13.01 -7.25 -42.57
C TYR A 147 12.60 -8.47 -43.40
N GLY A 148 11.58 -9.19 -42.94
CA GLY A 148 11.04 -10.35 -43.62
C GLY A 148 9.57 -10.21 -44.03
N VAL A 149 8.89 -11.35 -44.13
CA VAL A 149 7.44 -11.45 -44.41
C VAL A 149 6.65 -11.99 -43.20
N GLY A 150 7.22 -11.89 -42.00
CA GLY A 150 6.66 -12.41 -40.76
C GLY A 150 7.10 -13.85 -40.49
N SER A 151 6.18 -14.71 -40.05
CA SER A 151 6.46 -16.12 -39.69
C SER A 151 6.95 -16.97 -40.87
N GLY A 152 6.87 -16.47 -42.10
CA GLY A 152 7.45 -17.12 -43.28
C GLY A 152 8.96 -16.95 -43.40
N SER A 153 9.55 -15.91 -42.80
CA SER A 153 10.98 -15.60 -42.86
C SER A 153 11.67 -16.07 -41.58
N ILE A 154 12.11 -17.32 -41.59
CA ILE A 154 12.69 -17.98 -40.42
C ILE A 154 14.21 -17.90 -40.48
N ILE A 155 14.85 -17.24 -39.52
CA ILE A 155 16.31 -17.28 -39.33
C ILE A 155 16.59 -18.20 -38.15
N LYS A 156 17.31 -19.29 -38.40
CA LYS A 156 17.52 -20.35 -37.44
C LYS A 156 19.01 -20.64 -37.25
N LEU A 157 19.48 -20.87 -36.03
CA LEU A 157 20.87 -21.29 -35.85
C LEU A 157 21.13 -22.66 -36.49
N HIS A 158 22.22 -22.75 -37.26
CA HIS A 158 22.66 -23.98 -37.91
C HIS A 158 22.98 -25.06 -36.85
N PRO A 159 22.78 -26.37 -37.12
CA PRO A 159 23.07 -27.45 -36.16
C PRO A 159 24.50 -27.50 -35.60
N THR A 160 25.44 -26.77 -36.19
CA THR A 160 26.85 -26.65 -35.76
C THR A 160 27.20 -25.32 -35.11
N ALA A 161 26.24 -24.39 -34.99
CA ALA A 161 26.47 -23.11 -34.32
C ALA A 161 26.81 -23.34 -32.84
N THR A 162 27.64 -22.48 -32.27
CA THR A 162 28.07 -22.60 -30.88
C THR A 162 26.92 -22.27 -29.92
N GLY A 163 26.98 -22.82 -28.70
CA GLY A 163 26.03 -22.53 -27.63
C GLY A 163 26.06 -21.09 -27.11
N THR A 164 27.00 -20.25 -27.56
CA THR A 164 27.06 -18.83 -27.23
C THR A 164 26.57 -17.93 -28.36
N SER A 165 26.28 -18.47 -29.54
CA SER A 165 25.86 -17.65 -30.68
C SER A 165 24.48 -17.04 -30.43
N CYS A 166 24.32 -15.74 -30.70
CA CYS A 166 22.99 -15.13 -30.83
C CYS A 166 22.45 -15.40 -32.25
N VAL A 167 21.13 -15.49 -32.42
CA VAL A 167 20.56 -15.52 -33.78
C VAL A 167 20.87 -14.20 -34.47
N LEU A 168 20.49 -13.08 -33.83
CA LEU A 168 20.81 -11.72 -34.25
C LEU A 168 21.46 -10.95 -33.09
N THR A 169 22.48 -10.17 -33.38
CA THR A 169 23.05 -9.18 -32.46
C THR A 169 23.70 -8.02 -33.21
N ASN A 170 24.02 -6.91 -32.54
CA ASN A 170 24.73 -5.81 -33.17
C ASN A 170 26.23 -6.13 -33.40
N SER A 171 26.85 -5.53 -34.42
CA SER A 171 28.19 -5.94 -34.86
C SER A 171 29.36 -5.45 -34.01
N ASP A 172 29.20 -4.37 -33.26
CA ASP A 172 30.25 -3.76 -32.44
C ASP A 172 29.75 -3.53 -31.00
N TYR A 173 30.12 -4.43 -30.10
CA TYR A 173 29.82 -4.29 -28.66
C TYR A 173 30.69 -3.23 -27.98
N THR A 174 31.89 -2.95 -28.51
CA THR A 174 32.87 -2.07 -27.87
C THR A 174 32.49 -0.61 -28.02
N ASN A 175 32.18 -0.19 -29.25
CA ASN A 175 31.78 1.19 -29.55
C ASN A 175 30.28 1.35 -29.67
N GLY A 176 29.56 0.24 -29.85
CA GLY A 176 28.12 0.24 -30.03
C GLY A 176 27.69 0.38 -31.48
N ASN A 177 26.40 0.18 -31.72
CA ASN A 177 25.78 0.47 -33.00
C ASN A 177 24.59 1.39 -32.84
N GLU A 178 24.19 2.05 -33.93
CA GLU A 178 23.04 2.95 -33.92
C GLU A 178 22.13 2.73 -35.13
N TYR A 179 20.84 3.03 -34.98
CA TYR A 179 19.83 2.98 -36.05
C TYR A 179 19.69 1.58 -36.67
N ILE A 180 19.38 0.59 -35.84
CA ILE A 180 19.11 -0.79 -36.28
C ILE A 180 17.60 -1.04 -36.23
N LEU A 181 17.04 -1.54 -37.32
CA LEU A 181 15.64 -1.96 -37.42
C LEU A 181 15.57 -3.47 -37.73
N ILE A 182 14.82 -4.23 -36.95
CA ILE A 182 14.60 -5.67 -37.15
C ILE A 182 13.09 -5.90 -37.18
N GLU A 183 12.54 -6.35 -38.31
CA GLU A 183 11.09 -6.36 -38.51
C GLU A 183 10.57 -7.63 -39.18
N ASP A 184 9.41 -8.12 -38.74
CA ASP A 184 8.63 -9.14 -39.47
C ASP A 184 9.44 -10.44 -39.73
N LEU A 185 9.98 -11.04 -38.67
CA LEU A 185 10.85 -12.25 -38.70
C LEU A 185 10.45 -13.28 -37.65
N ASP A 186 10.83 -14.54 -37.89
CA ASP A 186 10.81 -15.63 -36.91
C ASP A 186 12.25 -16.10 -36.64
N LEU A 187 12.68 -16.01 -35.39
CA LEU A 187 14.06 -16.27 -34.97
C LEU A 187 14.08 -17.51 -34.08
N ASP A 188 14.86 -18.52 -34.47
CA ASP A 188 14.98 -19.78 -33.74
C ASP A 188 16.44 -20.03 -33.35
N TRP A 189 16.73 -19.98 -32.06
CA TRP A 189 18.08 -20.30 -31.56
C TRP A 189 18.44 -21.79 -31.68
N ASN A 190 17.48 -22.62 -32.08
CA ASN A 190 17.65 -24.03 -32.36
C ASN A 190 18.15 -24.83 -31.15
N LEU A 191 17.24 -25.13 -30.22
CA LEU A 191 17.54 -25.96 -29.05
C LEU A 191 18.01 -27.38 -29.42
N ASP A 192 17.72 -27.85 -30.63
CA ASP A 192 18.13 -29.18 -31.12
C ASP A 192 19.55 -29.21 -31.73
N LYS A 193 20.26 -28.07 -31.77
CA LYS A 193 21.63 -28.02 -32.29
C LYS A 193 22.61 -28.77 -31.38
N LYS A 194 23.78 -29.12 -31.94
CA LYS A 194 24.75 -30.01 -31.27
C LYS A 194 25.33 -29.43 -29.99
N ASP A 195 25.52 -28.12 -29.92
CA ASP A 195 26.11 -27.41 -28.78
C ASP A 195 25.10 -26.44 -28.16
N ASN A 196 24.69 -26.72 -26.92
CA ASN A 196 23.86 -25.84 -26.11
C ASN A 196 24.62 -25.34 -24.87
N THR A 197 25.95 -25.36 -24.91
CA THR A 197 26.79 -24.88 -23.79
C THR A 197 26.80 -23.36 -23.78
N ILE A 198 26.16 -22.79 -22.75
CA ILE A 198 26.01 -21.35 -22.57
C ILE A 198 27.06 -20.85 -21.58
N THR A 199 27.52 -19.61 -21.75
CA THR A 199 28.40 -18.92 -20.80
C THR A 199 27.75 -17.65 -20.25
N ASN A 200 28.27 -17.13 -19.13
CA ASN A 200 27.78 -15.87 -18.57
C ASN A 200 28.02 -14.69 -19.52
N GLY A 201 27.02 -13.82 -19.70
CA GLY A 201 27.11 -12.57 -20.44
C GLY A 201 26.05 -12.43 -21.53
N THR A 202 26.23 -11.45 -22.42
CA THR A 202 25.28 -11.05 -23.46
C THR A 202 25.34 -11.95 -24.70
N ASN A 203 25.06 -13.24 -24.53
CA ASN A 203 25.21 -14.26 -25.58
C ASN A 203 24.00 -15.23 -25.57
N ALA A 204 23.95 -16.20 -26.50
CA ALA A 204 22.90 -17.22 -26.58
C ALA A 204 21.44 -16.70 -26.68
N ASN A 205 21.25 -15.48 -27.18
CA ASN A 205 19.94 -14.83 -27.32
C ASN A 205 19.35 -15.05 -28.72
N CYS A 206 18.03 -14.92 -28.89
CA CYS A 206 17.48 -14.70 -30.23
C CYS A 206 17.84 -13.30 -30.73
N VAL A 207 17.63 -12.27 -29.91
CA VAL A 207 18.04 -10.88 -30.22
C VAL A 207 18.86 -10.29 -29.08
N GLY A 208 20.14 -10.04 -29.34
CA GLY A 208 21.01 -9.26 -28.45
C GLY A 208 21.14 -7.81 -28.90
N ILE A 209 20.94 -6.86 -27.98
CA ILE A 209 21.09 -5.42 -28.23
C ILE A 209 22.09 -4.87 -27.20
N VAL A 210 23.36 -4.80 -27.60
CA VAL A 210 24.48 -4.53 -26.71
C VAL A 210 25.11 -3.18 -27.04
N ASN A 211 25.22 -2.28 -26.05
CA ASN A 211 25.79 -0.92 -26.21
C ASN A 211 25.23 -0.16 -27.43
N SER A 212 23.94 -0.32 -27.74
CA SER A 212 23.36 0.21 -28.99
C SER A 212 22.34 1.31 -28.73
N LYS A 213 22.17 2.22 -29.71
CA LYS A 213 21.17 3.29 -29.64
C LYS A 213 20.22 3.34 -30.82
N PHE A 214 19.01 3.82 -30.58
CA PHE A 214 17.99 3.96 -31.63
C PHE A 214 17.72 2.63 -32.33
N VAL A 215 17.45 1.59 -31.53
CA VAL A 215 17.18 0.25 -32.04
C VAL A 215 15.67 -0.02 -31.96
N ARG A 216 15.09 -0.54 -33.04
CA ARG A 216 13.67 -0.88 -33.11
C ARG A 216 13.50 -2.31 -33.59
N VAL A 217 12.79 -3.12 -32.81
CA VAL A 217 12.43 -4.50 -33.13
C VAL A 217 10.92 -4.60 -33.16
N ARG A 218 10.34 -5.03 -34.28
CA ARG A 218 8.88 -5.00 -34.48
C ARG A 218 8.37 -6.29 -35.13
N ASN A 219 7.30 -6.86 -34.58
CA ASN A 219 6.67 -8.07 -35.13
C ASN A 219 7.65 -9.25 -35.28
N VAL A 220 8.48 -9.50 -34.26
CA VAL A 220 9.47 -10.57 -34.27
C VAL A 220 9.08 -11.66 -33.28
N ASN A 221 9.14 -12.92 -33.72
CA ASN A 221 9.02 -14.09 -32.86
C ASN A 221 10.41 -14.61 -32.49
N ALA A 222 10.71 -14.73 -31.21
CA ALA A 222 11.91 -15.37 -30.67
C ALA A 222 11.51 -16.71 -30.04
N ARG A 223 12.01 -17.82 -30.58
CA ARG A 223 11.70 -19.16 -30.08
C ARG A 223 12.95 -19.94 -29.73
N ASN A 224 12.79 -20.78 -28.71
CA ASN A 224 13.81 -21.71 -28.24
C ASN A 224 15.17 -21.07 -27.86
N PRO A 225 15.25 -19.81 -27.36
CA PRO A 225 16.54 -19.22 -27.01
C PRO A 225 17.23 -20.01 -25.91
N GLY A 226 18.56 -20.09 -26.00
CA GLY A 226 19.38 -20.72 -24.98
C GLY A 226 19.33 -19.95 -23.66
N LEU A 227 19.48 -18.62 -23.74
CA LEU A 227 19.24 -17.68 -22.65
C LEU A 227 17.94 -16.92 -22.89
N HIS A 228 18.02 -15.75 -23.54
CA HIS A 228 16.90 -14.83 -23.60
C HIS A 228 16.29 -14.72 -25.00
N GLY A 229 14.99 -14.44 -25.08
CA GLY A 229 14.35 -14.06 -26.35
C GLY A 229 14.92 -12.74 -26.86
N PHE A 230 14.82 -11.70 -26.03
CA PHE A 230 15.33 -10.36 -26.30
C PHE A 230 16.11 -9.84 -25.09
N ASP A 231 17.35 -9.42 -25.27
CA ASP A 231 18.21 -8.87 -24.22
C ASP A 231 18.77 -7.51 -24.64
N VAL A 232 18.49 -6.49 -23.82
CA VAL A 232 18.99 -5.12 -24.00
C VAL A 232 20.02 -4.82 -22.92
N SER A 233 21.30 -4.79 -23.29
CA SER A 233 22.39 -4.86 -22.31
C SER A 233 23.56 -3.90 -22.54
N SER A 234 24.36 -3.66 -21.50
CA SER A 234 25.77 -3.29 -21.61
C SER A 234 26.63 -4.49 -22.05
N PRO A 235 27.85 -4.28 -22.58
CA PRO A 235 28.74 -5.39 -23.01
C PRO A 235 29.26 -6.26 -21.87
N ILE A 236 29.25 -5.72 -20.65
CA ILE A 236 29.80 -6.36 -19.45
C ILE A 236 28.77 -6.18 -18.34
N TRP A 237 28.58 -7.23 -17.54
CA TRP A 237 27.76 -7.24 -16.32
C TRP A 237 28.62 -7.19 -15.07
N ASN A 238 28.05 -6.71 -13.95
CA ASN A 238 28.78 -6.65 -12.68
C ASN A 238 29.29 -8.02 -12.25
N THR A 239 30.56 -8.01 -11.86
CA THR A 239 31.24 -9.09 -11.16
C THR A 239 31.03 -8.95 -9.65
N SER A 240 31.46 -9.95 -8.88
CA SER A 240 31.34 -9.91 -7.42
C SER A 240 32.14 -8.79 -6.74
N SER A 241 33.12 -8.19 -7.43
CA SER A 241 33.97 -7.12 -6.88
C SER A 241 33.43 -5.70 -7.07
N ASP A 242 32.44 -5.49 -7.94
CA ASP A 242 32.02 -4.13 -8.35
C ASP A 242 31.11 -3.45 -7.29
N GLY A 243 30.43 -4.24 -6.45
CA GLY A 243 29.54 -3.75 -5.40
C GLY A 243 28.15 -3.30 -5.92
N ALA A 244 27.15 -3.29 -5.01
CA ALA A 244 25.73 -3.13 -5.34
C ALA A 244 25.28 -1.74 -5.84
N ASP A 245 26.21 -0.78 -5.94
CA ASP A 245 25.94 0.58 -6.41
C ASP A 245 26.64 0.89 -7.74
N TYR A 246 27.49 0.00 -8.22
CA TYR A 246 28.25 0.22 -9.44
C TYR A 246 27.40 0.00 -10.67
N TYR A 247 27.34 1.03 -11.51
CA TYR A 247 26.56 1.03 -12.74
C TYR A 247 27.49 0.83 -13.94
N GLN A 248 27.30 -0.25 -14.70
CA GLN A 248 28.15 -0.54 -15.86
C GLN A 248 28.06 0.57 -16.91
N PRO A 249 29.20 1.03 -17.46
CA PRO A 249 29.19 1.95 -18.58
C PRO A 249 28.70 1.23 -19.85
N LYS A 250 28.41 2.01 -20.90
CA LYS A 250 28.06 1.50 -22.24
C LYS A 250 26.77 0.67 -22.30
N GLY A 251 25.79 0.93 -21.44
CA GLY A 251 24.44 0.42 -21.58
C GLY A 251 23.75 0.91 -22.86
N SER A 252 22.88 0.08 -23.43
CA SER A 252 22.03 0.42 -24.58
C SER A 252 21.02 1.51 -24.22
N ARG A 253 20.63 2.34 -25.20
CA ARG A 253 19.70 3.46 -24.98
C ARG A 253 18.74 3.74 -26.12
N TYR A 254 17.50 4.11 -25.82
CA TYR A 254 16.47 4.38 -26.84
C TYR A 254 16.20 3.13 -27.70
N VAL A 255 15.62 2.12 -27.05
CA VAL A 255 15.31 0.82 -27.65
C VAL A 255 13.81 0.57 -27.59
N TRP A 256 13.21 0.21 -28.72
CA TRP A 256 11.79 -0.11 -28.84
C TRP A 256 11.63 -1.55 -29.31
N ILE A 257 10.93 -2.37 -28.52
CA ILE A 257 10.60 -3.75 -28.86
C ILE A 257 9.08 -3.85 -28.83
N GLU A 258 8.48 -4.05 -30.00
CA GLU A 258 7.05 -3.83 -30.21
C GLU A 258 6.40 -5.02 -30.90
N ASN A 259 5.23 -5.46 -30.42
CA ASN A 259 4.49 -6.58 -30.98
C ASN A 259 5.34 -7.86 -31.13
N CYS A 260 6.27 -8.09 -30.21
CA CYS A 260 7.20 -9.22 -30.27
C CYS A 260 6.75 -10.34 -29.34
N THR A 261 7.11 -11.58 -29.70
CA THR A 261 6.79 -12.77 -28.91
C THR A 261 8.06 -13.50 -28.51
N ALA A 262 8.17 -13.94 -27.26
CA ALA A 262 9.22 -14.84 -26.79
C ALA A 262 8.61 -16.13 -26.25
N THR A 263 9.07 -17.29 -26.70
CA THR A 263 8.54 -18.60 -26.26
C THR A 263 9.63 -19.63 -26.05
N ASN A 264 9.40 -20.55 -25.12
CA ASN A 264 10.29 -21.69 -24.86
C ASN A 264 11.72 -21.26 -24.57
N PHE A 265 11.90 -20.25 -23.71
CA PHE A 265 13.19 -19.65 -23.40
C PHE A 265 13.85 -20.29 -22.17
N GLY A 266 15.18 -20.34 -22.19
CA GLY A 266 16.01 -20.93 -21.14
C GLY A 266 16.11 -20.08 -19.88
N ASP A 267 16.25 -18.76 -20.05
CA ASP A 267 16.24 -17.77 -18.98
C ASP A 267 15.01 -16.86 -19.08
N ASP A 268 15.06 -15.75 -19.81
CA ASP A 268 13.93 -14.79 -19.86
C ASP A 268 13.38 -14.57 -21.26
N GLY A 269 12.09 -14.24 -21.36
CA GLY A 269 11.49 -13.84 -22.62
C GLY A 269 12.06 -12.51 -23.11
N PHE A 270 11.92 -11.48 -22.26
CA PHE A 270 12.43 -10.14 -22.50
C PHE A 270 13.20 -9.69 -21.27
N THR A 271 14.44 -9.23 -21.45
CA THR A 271 15.27 -8.78 -20.34
C THR A 271 16.07 -7.52 -20.65
N THR A 272 16.45 -6.79 -19.62
CA THR A 272 17.30 -5.60 -19.72
C THR A 272 18.35 -5.57 -18.62
N HIS A 273 19.55 -5.10 -18.98
CA HIS A 273 20.69 -5.01 -18.09
C HIS A 273 21.45 -3.68 -18.33
N TYR A 274 21.67 -2.90 -17.27
CA TYR A 274 22.46 -1.67 -17.22
C TYR A 274 22.13 -0.63 -18.31
N SER A 275 20.93 -0.71 -18.87
CA SER A 275 20.49 0.04 -20.05
C SER A 275 19.34 0.98 -19.70
N GLU A 276 19.04 1.96 -20.56
CA GLU A 276 18.02 2.96 -20.23
C GLU A 276 17.22 3.54 -21.40
N TYR A 277 15.99 4.00 -21.16
CA TYR A 277 15.05 4.43 -22.19
C TYR A 277 14.65 3.26 -23.11
N ILE A 278 14.02 2.27 -22.51
CA ILE A 278 13.63 1.02 -23.16
C ILE A 278 12.10 0.89 -23.11
N TYR A 279 11.51 0.51 -24.24
CA TYR A 279 10.06 0.44 -24.41
C TYR A 279 9.69 -0.94 -24.96
N PHE A 280 9.05 -1.74 -24.12
CA PHE A 280 8.37 -2.96 -24.52
C PHE A 280 6.89 -2.65 -24.71
N THR A 281 6.34 -2.82 -25.91
CA THR A 281 4.92 -2.54 -26.15
C THR A 281 4.22 -3.66 -26.89
N ASN A 282 3.07 -4.10 -26.36
CA ASN A 282 2.27 -5.20 -26.94
C ASN A 282 3.06 -6.52 -27.10
N CYS A 283 4.01 -6.79 -26.19
CA CYS A 283 4.84 -8.00 -26.26
C CYS A 283 4.22 -9.16 -25.49
N HIS A 284 4.53 -10.40 -25.90
CA HIS A 284 4.04 -11.61 -25.25
C HIS A 284 5.17 -12.59 -24.92
N ALA A 285 5.28 -13.00 -23.66
CA ALA A 285 6.27 -13.99 -23.22
C ALA A 285 5.59 -15.20 -22.58
N TYR A 286 5.84 -16.41 -23.07
CA TYR A 286 5.16 -17.58 -22.53
C TYR A 286 5.95 -18.88 -22.61
N ASN A 287 5.56 -19.83 -21.73
CA ASN A 287 6.12 -21.18 -21.65
C ASN A 287 7.66 -21.19 -21.52
N ALA A 288 8.21 -20.50 -20.52
CA ALA A 288 9.61 -20.68 -20.14
C ALA A 288 9.95 -22.18 -19.94
N ASN A 289 11.14 -22.62 -20.34
CA ASN A 289 11.60 -24.00 -20.14
C ASN A 289 12.64 -24.15 -19.03
N GLY A 290 13.30 -23.06 -18.62
CA GLY A 290 14.24 -23.08 -17.51
C GLY A 290 15.58 -23.75 -17.79
N SER A 291 15.92 -24.03 -19.05
CA SER A 291 17.13 -24.78 -19.42
C SER A 291 18.44 -24.07 -19.08
N ALA A 292 18.41 -22.77 -18.81
CA ALA A 292 19.58 -22.00 -18.38
C ALA A 292 19.92 -22.18 -16.89
N HIS A 293 19.07 -22.87 -16.13
CA HIS A 293 19.17 -22.98 -14.67
C HIS A 293 19.16 -24.42 -14.18
N ASP A 294 19.53 -24.60 -12.92
CA ASP A 294 19.31 -25.86 -12.21
C ASP A 294 17.82 -26.20 -12.11
N LYS A 295 17.49 -27.47 -12.37
CA LYS A 295 16.12 -27.98 -12.34
C LYS A 295 15.44 -27.70 -10.99
N GLY A 296 14.30 -27.01 -11.02
CA GLY A 296 13.51 -26.68 -9.83
C GLY A 296 13.89 -25.38 -9.13
N SER A 297 14.87 -24.62 -9.66
CA SER A 297 15.28 -23.30 -9.18
C SER A 297 15.49 -22.29 -10.33
N SER A 298 14.76 -22.47 -11.42
CA SER A 298 14.85 -21.61 -12.61
C SER A 298 14.23 -20.24 -12.34
N ASN A 299 15.02 -19.18 -12.56
CA ASN A 299 14.56 -17.80 -12.49
C ASN A 299 13.96 -17.33 -13.82
N SER A 300 13.31 -18.22 -14.58
CA SER A 300 12.95 -17.90 -15.96
C SER A 300 11.67 -17.08 -16.08
N ASN A 301 11.80 -15.79 -16.41
CA ASN A 301 10.70 -14.83 -16.34
C ASN A 301 10.16 -14.44 -17.72
N GLY A 302 8.90 -14.01 -17.77
CA GLY A 302 8.33 -13.43 -18.99
C GLY A 302 9.04 -12.13 -19.36
N PHE A 303 9.07 -11.20 -18.41
CA PHE A 303 9.77 -9.93 -18.50
C PHE A 303 10.63 -9.72 -17.26
N GLU A 304 11.93 -9.52 -17.44
CA GLU A 304 12.88 -9.27 -16.38
C GLU A 304 13.58 -7.93 -16.57
N ILE A 305 13.28 -6.96 -15.71
CA ILE A 305 13.98 -5.69 -15.70
C ILE A 305 15.05 -5.78 -14.62
N ASP A 306 16.27 -6.14 -15.04
CA ASP A 306 17.33 -6.59 -14.14
C ASP A 306 18.39 -5.51 -13.87
N ASP A 307 19.37 -5.89 -13.05
CA ASP A 307 20.70 -5.33 -12.85
C ASP A 307 20.95 -4.02 -13.60
N GLY A 308 20.84 -2.92 -12.87
CA GLY A 308 21.17 -1.58 -13.31
C GLY A 308 20.22 -0.99 -14.33
N SER A 309 19.13 -1.63 -14.73
CA SER A 309 18.21 -1.02 -15.71
C SER A 309 17.53 0.24 -15.17
N ARG A 310 17.30 1.25 -16.01
CA ARG A 310 16.56 2.44 -15.59
C ARG A 310 15.71 3.05 -16.70
N ASN A 311 14.62 3.71 -16.34
CA ASN A 311 13.73 4.35 -17.32
C ASN A 311 13.22 3.31 -18.35
N VAL A 312 12.41 2.36 -17.87
CA VAL A 312 11.88 1.26 -18.67
C VAL A 312 10.36 1.27 -18.64
N TRP A 313 9.74 1.09 -19.80
CA TRP A 313 8.29 1.04 -19.98
C TRP A 313 7.86 -0.30 -20.56
N LEU A 314 6.90 -0.93 -19.91
CA LEU A 314 6.21 -2.12 -20.37
C LEU A 314 4.74 -1.73 -20.54
N VAL A 315 4.25 -1.69 -21.78
CA VAL A 315 2.91 -1.20 -22.10
C VAL A 315 2.14 -2.29 -22.85
N ASN A 316 0.99 -2.71 -22.33
CA ASN A 316 0.16 -3.77 -22.91
C ASN A 316 0.90 -5.12 -23.08
N CYS A 317 1.83 -5.44 -22.18
CA CYS A 317 2.57 -6.70 -22.26
C CYS A 317 1.82 -7.85 -21.57
N ASN A 318 1.98 -9.07 -22.07
CA ASN A 318 1.35 -10.28 -21.55
C ASN A 318 2.39 -11.36 -21.19
N SER A 319 2.32 -11.91 -19.99
CA SER A 319 3.13 -13.07 -19.57
C SER A 319 2.27 -14.28 -19.21
N GLN A 320 2.74 -15.49 -19.56
CA GLN A 320 2.04 -16.72 -19.23
C GLN A 320 2.96 -17.93 -18.96
N LYS A 321 2.68 -18.66 -17.86
CA LYS A 321 3.35 -19.94 -17.51
C LYS A 321 4.88 -19.85 -17.36
N ASN A 322 5.35 -18.75 -16.77
CA ASN A 322 6.75 -18.50 -16.46
C ASN A 322 6.99 -18.61 -14.94
N CYS A 323 8.26 -18.56 -14.53
CA CYS A 323 8.58 -18.44 -13.11
C CYS A 323 8.00 -17.15 -12.54
N ARG A 324 8.20 -16.04 -13.24
CA ARG A 324 7.56 -14.76 -12.93
C ARG A 324 7.06 -14.09 -14.17
N GLY A 325 5.96 -13.34 -14.02
CA GLY A 325 5.41 -12.60 -15.14
C GLY A 325 6.24 -11.38 -15.46
N PHE A 326 6.26 -10.47 -14.49
CA PHE A 326 7.00 -9.21 -14.53
C PHE A 326 7.88 -9.14 -13.29
N GLU A 327 9.18 -9.36 -13.49
CA GLU A 327 10.20 -9.20 -12.47
C GLU A 327 10.90 -7.86 -12.63
N VAL A 328 11.02 -7.11 -11.53
CA VAL A 328 11.87 -5.90 -11.47
C VAL A 328 12.86 -6.10 -10.34
N LYS A 329 14.13 -6.30 -10.69
CA LYS A 329 15.11 -6.76 -9.70
C LYS A 329 16.52 -6.21 -9.88
N ALA A 330 17.37 -6.63 -8.95
CA ALA A 330 18.78 -6.87 -9.21
C ALA A 330 19.33 -7.96 -8.29
N HIS A 331 20.48 -8.49 -8.69
CA HIS A 331 21.37 -9.27 -7.85
C HIS A 331 22.02 -8.42 -6.76
N ASN A 332 22.52 -9.07 -5.71
CA ASN A 332 23.16 -8.41 -4.55
C ASN A 332 24.44 -7.61 -4.87
N ARG A 333 24.97 -7.78 -6.09
CA ARG A 333 26.19 -7.13 -6.58
C ARG A 333 25.91 -6.03 -7.61
N ALA A 334 24.65 -5.75 -7.88
CA ALA A 334 24.23 -4.81 -8.91
C ALA A 334 23.23 -3.79 -8.35
N PRO A 335 23.18 -2.57 -8.89
CA PRO A 335 22.12 -1.64 -8.57
C PRO A 335 20.78 -2.20 -9.04
N ALA A 336 19.74 -2.09 -8.22
CA ALA A 336 18.38 -2.44 -8.62
C ALA A 336 17.88 -1.60 -9.79
N ALA A 337 17.06 -2.23 -10.63
CA ALA A 337 16.31 -1.54 -11.64
C ALA A 337 15.45 -0.43 -11.03
N ARG A 338 15.29 0.71 -11.71
CA ARG A 338 14.57 1.88 -11.17
C ARG A 338 13.86 2.70 -12.23
N ASN A 339 12.83 3.42 -11.81
CA ASN A 339 11.92 4.11 -12.72
C ASN A 339 11.36 3.16 -13.79
N VAL A 340 10.73 2.08 -13.32
CA VAL A 340 10.11 1.06 -14.17
C VAL A 340 8.60 1.25 -14.16
N ASN A 341 8.02 1.36 -15.35
CA ASN A 341 6.62 1.66 -15.58
C ASN A 341 5.93 0.48 -16.27
N LEU A 342 5.03 -0.20 -15.55
CA LEU A 342 4.19 -1.26 -16.06
C LEU A 342 2.78 -0.72 -16.26
N ILE A 343 2.30 -0.71 -17.49
CA ILE A 343 1.04 -0.06 -17.87
C ILE A 343 0.20 -1.07 -18.64
N ASN A 344 -0.96 -1.40 -18.11
CA ASN A 344 -1.89 -2.35 -18.73
C ASN A 344 -1.25 -3.73 -18.98
N CYS A 345 -0.41 -4.19 -18.07
CA CYS A 345 0.23 -5.50 -18.16
C CYS A 345 -0.66 -6.61 -17.60
N TYR A 346 -0.65 -7.77 -18.25
CA TYR A 346 -1.43 -8.94 -17.85
C TYR A 346 -0.51 -10.15 -17.62
N SER A 347 -0.72 -10.89 -16.54
CA SER A 347 0.03 -12.11 -16.23
C SER A 347 -0.93 -13.23 -15.86
N GLU A 348 -0.72 -14.43 -16.42
CA GLU A 348 -1.59 -15.58 -16.22
C GLU A 348 -0.80 -16.88 -15.98
N ASN A 349 -1.11 -17.60 -14.90
CA ASN A 349 -0.45 -18.87 -14.56
C ASN A 349 1.08 -18.77 -14.40
N ASP A 350 1.63 -17.58 -14.18
CA ASP A 350 2.99 -17.41 -13.68
C ASP A 350 3.03 -17.77 -12.18
N ILE A 351 4.18 -18.19 -11.65
CA ILE A 351 4.27 -18.42 -10.19
C ILE A 351 4.05 -17.09 -9.46
N ARG A 352 4.86 -16.08 -9.78
CA ARG A 352 4.62 -14.71 -9.29
C ARG A 352 4.35 -13.78 -10.45
N ALA A 353 3.13 -13.27 -10.51
CA ALA A 353 2.73 -12.41 -11.62
C ALA A 353 3.53 -11.11 -11.67
N PHE A 354 3.63 -10.41 -10.54
CA PHE A 354 4.47 -9.20 -10.39
C PHE A 354 5.37 -9.37 -9.17
N ASP A 355 6.69 -9.38 -9.36
CA ASP A 355 7.68 -9.56 -8.28
C ASP A 355 8.75 -8.46 -8.33
N PHE A 356 8.76 -7.59 -7.33
CA PHE A 356 9.75 -6.52 -7.21
C PHE A 356 10.66 -6.81 -6.02
N ARG A 357 11.96 -7.01 -6.28
CA ARG A 357 12.91 -7.42 -5.24
C ARG A 357 14.34 -7.00 -5.51
N HIS A 358 15.13 -6.76 -4.48
CA HIS A 358 16.59 -6.63 -4.61
C HIS A 358 17.29 -7.68 -3.74
N ILE A 359 17.90 -8.68 -4.38
CA ILE A 359 18.55 -9.80 -3.69
C ILE A 359 19.67 -9.28 -2.77
N GLY A 360 19.78 -9.81 -1.56
CA GLY A 360 20.81 -9.39 -0.59
C GLY A 360 20.47 -8.14 0.23
N PHE A 361 19.25 -7.61 0.09
CA PHE A 361 18.72 -6.47 0.83
C PHE A 361 17.41 -6.78 1.56
N HIS A 362 17.23 -8.04 1.99
CA HIS A 362 15.97 -8.54 2.53
C HIS A 362 16.03 -8.83 4.02
N ARG A 363 17.12 -9.42 4.50
CA ARG A 363 17.27 -9.87 5.90
C ARG A 363 17.39 -8.68 6.82
N ALA A 364 17.06 -8.86 8.09
CA ALA A 364 17.15 -7.81 9.11
C ALA A 364 18.57 -7.20 9.18
N SER A 365 19.60 -8.04 9.07
CA SER A 365 21.02 -7.65 9.07
C SER A 365 21.49 -6.93 7.80
N ASP A 366 20.79 -7.09 6.67
CA ASP A 366 21.22 -6.51 5.41
C ASP A 366 21.15 -4.98 5.46
N LYS A 367 21.93 -4.28 4.63
CA LYS A 367 21.74 -2.84 4.46
C LYS A 367 20.38 -2.58 3.78
N ILE A 368 19.90 -1.34 3.83
CA ILE A 368 18.79 -0.91 2.97
C ILE A 368 19.36 -0.69 1.58
N SER A 369 18.68 -1.18 0.54
CA SER A 369 19.11 -0.93 -0.83
C SER A 369 19.06 0.57 -1.15
N THR A 370 20.17 1.07 -1.68
CA THR A 370 20.39 2.45 -2.17
C THR A 370 19.79 2.70 -3.55
N SER A 371 19.47 1.65 -4.30
CA SER A 371 19.06 1.71 -5.72
C SER A 371 17.63 1.19 -5.99
N ALA A 372 17.05 0.39 -5.09
CA ALA A 372 15.71 -0.19 -5.29
C ALA A 372 14.60 0.84 -5.05
N PHE A 373 14.27 1.61 -6.07
CA PHE A 373 13.23 2.64 -5.97
C PHE A 373 12.47 2.89 -7.28
N ASP A 374 11.33 3.56 -7.16
CA ASP A 374 10.51 4.09 -8.25
C ASP A 374 10.00 3.01 -9.21
N ILE A 375 8.95 2.30 -8.78
CA ILE A 375 8.18 1.41 -9.64
C ILE A 375 6.74 1.90 -9.70
N ASN A 376 6.18 1.96 -10.91
CA ASN A 376 4.79 2.31 -11.14
C ASN A 376 4.10 1.18 -11.91
N ALA A 377 3.07 0.56 -11.32
CA ALA A 377 2.21 -0.42 -11.99
C ALA A 377 0.77 0.11 -12.05
N VAL A 378 0.25 0.29 -13.27
CA VAL A 378 -1.04 0.94 -13.52
C VAL A 378 -1.89 0.07 -14.43
N ASN A 379 -3.15 -0.17 -14.05
CA ASN A 379 -4.11 -0.97 -14.82
C ASN A 379 -3.65 -2.42 -15.06
N CYS A 380 -2.88 -3.01 -14.14
CA CYS A 380 -2.32 -4.35 -14.32
C CYS A 380 -3.25 -5.45 -13.77
N THR A 381 -3.18 -6.64 -14.36
CA THR A 381 -3.96 -7.81 -13.93
C THR A 381 -3.07 -9.03 -13.73
N ALA A 382 -3.26 -9.71 -12.59
CA ALA A 382 -2.66 -11.00 -12.29
C ALA A 382 -3.77 -12.05 -12.16
N LYS A 383 -3.71 -13.12 -12.96
CA LYS A 383 -4.73 -14.17 -13.01
C LYS A 383 -4.13 -15.54 -12.72
N SER A 384 -4.76 -16.26 -11.81
CA SER A 384 -4.45 -17.63 -11.42
C SER A 384 -2.96 -17.91 -11.23
N PRO A 385 -2.23 -17.23 -10.33
CA PRO A 385 -0.85 -17.62 -10.04
C PRO A 385 -0.76 -19.08 -9.56
N ILE A 386 0.23 -19.86 -10.01
CA ILE A 386 0.34 -21.30 -9.73
C ILE A 386 1.74 -21.73 -9.29
N PHE A 387 1.86 -22.81 -8.52
CA PHE A 387 3.13 -23.51 -8.35
C PHE A 387 3.57 -24.15 -9.68
N SER A 388 4.88 -24.22 -9.92
CA SER A 388 5.46 -24.83 -11.12
C SER A 388 6.80 -25.50 -10.80
N ASP A 389 7.15 -26.53 -11.58
CA ASP A 389 8.45 -27.21 -11.50
C ASP A 389 9.62 -26.34 -11.98
N LEU A 390 9.37 -25.19 -12.60
CA LEU A 390 10.41 -24.19 -12.89
C LEU A 390 11.11 -23.77 -11.59
N TYR A 391 10.34 -23.41 -10.57
CA TYR A 391 10.88 -23.03 -9.27
C TYR A 391 10.03 -23.61 -8.12
N LYS A 392 10.43 -24.78 -7.63
CA LYS A 392 9.64 -25.62 -6.72
C LYS A 392 9.28 -24.96 -5.39
N GLU A 393 10.23 -24.21 -4.83
CA GLU A 393 10.06 -23.54 -3.53
C GLU A 393 9.40 -22.15 -3.64
N LEU A 394 9.18 -21.65 -4.87
CA LEU A 394 8.59 -20.34 -5.07
C LEU A 394 7.07 -20.43 -4.91
N SER A 395 6.54 -19.70 -3.93
CA SER A 395 5.10 -19.69 -3.68
C SER A 395 4.36 -18.67 -4.56
N PRO A 396 3.13 -18.99 -5.01
CA PRO A 396 2.42 -18.14 -5.97
C PRO A 396 1.99 -16.79 -5.40
N ARG A 397 2.08 -15.72 -6.20
CA ARG A 397 1.66 -14.36 -5.81
C ARG A 397 1.06 -13.61 -6.98
N ALA A 398 0.01 -12.84 -6.72
CA ALA A 398 -0.46 -11.83 -7.66
C ALA A 398 0.50 -10.63 -7.70
N LEU A 399 0.97 -10.19 -6.52
CA LEU A 399 1.94 -9.11 -6.39
C LEU A 399 2.80 -9.32 -5.14
N VAL A 400 4.11 -9.13 -5.27
CA VAL A 400 5.01 -9.09 -4.13
C VAL A 400 6.03 -7.96 -4.27
N ILE A 401 6.21 -7.20 -3.19
CA ILE A 401 7.12 -6.06 -3.12
C ILE A 401 8.10 -6.27 -1.97
N SER A 402 9.38 -6.31 -2.28
CA SER A 402 10.48 -6.60 -1.35
C SER A 402 11.64 -5.62 -1.59
N ALA A 403 12.26 -5.07 -0.54
CA ALA A 403 13.35 -4.09 -0.56
C ALA A 403 13.07 -2.74 -1.25
N TYR A 404 12.21 -2.70 -2.27
CA TYR A 404 11.88 -1.51 -3.03
C TYR A 404 11.18 -0.46 -2.19
N ARG A 405 11.51 0.80 -2.48
CA ARG A 405 10.90 1.98 -1.86
C ARG A 405 10.29 2.90 -2.91
N ASN A 406 9.25 3.63 -2.56
CA ASN A 406 8.51 4.47 -3.53
C ASN A 406 7.91 3.64 -4.67
N VAL A 407 6.97 2.76 -4.33
CA VAL A 407 6.24 1.92 -5.31
C VAL A 407 4.79 2.35 -5.35
N ASN A 408 4.28 2.62 -6.54
CA ASN A 408 2.90 2.97 -6.79
C ASN A 408 2.18 1.87 -7.59
N ILE A 409 1.13 1.32 -7.01
CA ILE A 409 0.24 0.34 -7.64
C ILE A 409 -1.14 0.97 -7.72
N SER A 410 -1.69 1.08 -8.92
CA SER A 410 -3.01 1.67 -9.15
C SER A 410 -3.85 0.86 -10.13
N ASN A 411 -5.14 0.71 -9.83
CA ASN A 411 -6.11 -0.02 -10.66
C ASN A 411 -5.64 -1.46 -10.92
N PHE A 412 -5.40 -2.24 -9.86
CA PHE A 412 -4.81 -3.58 -9.96
C PHE A 412 -5.83 -4.67 -9.68
N ASN A 413 -5.91 -5.67 -10.57
CA ASN A 413 -6.80 -6.82 -10.44
C ASN A 413 -6.01 -8.09 -10.09
N ALA A 414 -6.29 -8.70 -8.94
CA ALA A 414 -5.80 -10.01 -8.58
C ALA A 414 -6.96 -11.01 -8.63
N ILE A 415 -6.89 -11.98 -9.53
CA ILE A 415 -7.95 -12.96 -9.76
C ILE A 415 -7.37 -14.35 -9.51
N GLY A 416 -7.76 -14.98 -8.40
CA GLY A 416 -7.37 -16.35 -8.08
C GLY A 416 -8.22 -17.40 -8.80
N ASP A 417 -7.77 -18.64 -8.74
CA ASP A 417 -8.58 -19.82 -9.05
C ASP A 417 -9.17 -20.36 -7.73
N PRO A 418 -10.51 -20.37 -7.57
CA PRO A 418 -11.15 -20.78 -6.32
C PRO A 418 -10.94 -22.27 -5.99
N SER A 419 -10.55 -23.09 -6.97
CA SER A 419 -10.25 -24.51 -6.80
C SER A 419 -8.78 -24.78 -6.46
N TYR A 420 -7.90 -23.78 -6.61
CA TYR A 420 -6.47 -23.95 -6.43
C TYR A 420 -6.05 -23.92 -4.95
N ASP A 421 -5.03 -24.72 -4.60
CA ASP A 421 -4.42 -24.72 -3.27
C ASP A 421 -3.19 -23.79 -3.19
N TYR A 422 -3.42 -22.57 -2.69
CA TYR A 422 -2.42 -21.55 -2.40
C TYR A 422 -1.63 -21.82 -1.11
N LYS A 423 -1.92 -22.90 -0.36
CA LYS A 423 -1.18 -23.31 0.85
C LYS A 423 -1.06 -22.20 1.90
N GLY A 424 -2.09 -21.37 2.05
CA GLY A 424 -2.10 -20.27 3.02
C GLY A 424 -1.18 -19.09 2.67
N ASN A 425 -0.56 -19.09 1.50
CA ASN A 425 0.22 -17.95 1.02
C ASN A 425 -0.69 -16.75 0.71
N PRO A 426 -0.29 -15.50 0.97
CA PRO A 426 -1.10 -14.33 0.62
C PRO A 426 -1.15 -14.10 -0.89
N ALA A 427 -2.21 -13.47 -1.39
CA ALA A 427 -2.31 -13.08 -2.80
C ALA A 427 -1.36 -11.91 -3.13
N ILE A 428 -1.39 -10.86 -2.30
CA ILE A 428 -0.54 -9.66 -2.38
C ILE A 428 0.28 -9.53 -1.10
N ALA A 429 1.58 -9.24 -1.23
CA ALA A 429 2.48 -9.06 -0.09
C ALA A 429 3.42 -7.86 -0.24
N THR A 430 3.57 -7.08 0.83
CA THR A 430 4.67 -6.11 0.97
C THR A 430 5.55 -6.55 2.14
N GLN A 431 6.84 -6.77 1.90
CA GLN A 431 7.71 -7.44 2.85
C GLN A 431 9.17 -6.99 2.71
N PHE A 432 10.06 -7.58 3.52
CA PHE A 432 11.50 -7.47 3.39
C PHE A 432 12.00 -6.03 3.19
N LYS A 433 11.76 -5.17 4.18
CA LYS A 433 12.22 -3.76 4.20
C LYS A 433 11.66 -2.84 3.11
N SER A 434 10.65 -3.27 2.36
CA SER A 434 9.94 -2.37 1.45
C SER A 434 9.31 -1.21 2.23
N ARG A 435 9.23 -0.01 1.62
CA ARG A 435 8.73 1.18 2.33
C ARG A 435 8.18 2.23 1.39
N ASN A 436 7.25 3.06 1.85
CA ASN A 436 6.64 4.10 1.02
C ASN A 436 5.94 3.49 -0.20
N ILE A 437 4.92 2.68 0.08
CA ILE A 437 4.17 1.89 -0.91
C ILE A 437 2.76 2.45 -0.98
N ASN A 438 2.26 2.70 -2.19
CA ASN A 438 0.88 3.07 -2.43
C ASN A 438 0.17 1.93 -3.17
N LEU A 439 -0.88 1.38 -2.57
CA LEU A 439 -1.78 0.41 -3.15
C LEU A 439 -3.16 1.09 -3.27
N ASN A 440 -3.55 1.49 -4.47
CA ASN A 440 -4.80 2.22 -4.71
C ASN A 440 -5.69 1.55 -5.76
N ASN A 441 -6.99 1.45 -5.47
CA ASN A 441 -7.98 0.85 -6.37
C ASN A 441 -7.63 -0.61 -6.73
N LEU A 442 -7.70 -1.50 -5.74
CA LEU A 442 -7.41 -2.92 -5.90
C LEU A 442 -8.71 -3.73 -5.93
N SER A 443 -8.81 -4.69 -6.85
CA SER A 443 -9.84 -5.72 -6.85
C SER A 443 -9.20 -7.09 -6.65
N ILE A 444 -9.64 -7.84 -5.65
CA ILE A 444 -9.07 -9.14 -5.28
C ILE A 444 -10.20 -10.16 -5.13
N SER A 445 -10.10 -11.30 -5.80
CA SER A 445 -11.13 -12.34 -5.74
C SER A 445 -10.55 -13.75 -5.85
N ASN A 446 -11.31 -14.74 -5.36
CA ASN A 446 -11.10 -16.17 -5.60
C ASN A 446 -9.80 -16.80 -5.06
N PHE A 447 -9.04 -16.14 -4.17
CA PHE A 447 -7.90 -16.77 -3.49
C PHE A 447 -8.33 -17.58 -2.26
N LYS A 448 -9.25 -18.54 -2.46
CA LYS A 448 -9.95 -19.24 -1.36
C LYS A 448 -9.00 -19.87 -0.34
N THR A 449 -7.94 -20.55 -0.77
CA THR A 449 -7.00 -21.22 0.13
C THR A 449 -5.82 -20.33 0.56
N ALA A 450 -5.83 -19.04 0.20
CA ALA A 450 -4.82 -18.07 0.63
C ALA A 450 -5.03 -17.64 2.09
N GLY A 451 -3.92 -17.28 2.74
CA GLY A 451 -3.94 -16.82 4.12
C GLY A 451 -4.40 -15.38 4.28
N ALA A 452 -4.16 -14.53 3.28
CA ALA A 452 -4.66 -13.17 3.22
C ALA A 452 -4.77 -12.66 1.77
N ASP A 453 -5.68 -11.72 1.49
CA ASP A 453 -5.69 -11.04 0.19
C ASP A 453 -4.51 -10.06 0.10
N ILE A 454 -4.34 -9.24 1.15
CA ILE A 454 -3.19 -8.34 1.29
C ILE A 454 -2.49 -8.62 2.62
N TYR A 455 -1.18 -8.86 2.58
CA TYR A 455 -0.35 -8.94 3.78
C TYR A 455 0.79 -7.91 3.76
N VAL A 456 0.70 -6.93 4.66
CA VAL A 456 1.82 -6.06 5.03
C VAL A 456 2.62 -6.76 6.13
N TYR A 457 3.77 -7.32 5.76
CA TYR A 457 4.63 -8.05 6.70
C TYR A 457 5.26 -7.10 7.73
N GLY A 458 5.36 -7.60 8.97
CA GLY A 458 5.91 -6.89 10.11
C GLY A 458 7.28 -7.41 10.56
N GLY A 459 7.62 -7.17 11.83
CA GLY A 459 8.86 -7.60 12.48
C GLY A 459 10.07 -6.72 12.12
N ASP A 460 11.28 -7.24 12.31
CA ASP A 460 12.53 -6.49 12.06
C ASP A 460 12.75 -6.13 10.58
N GLN A 461 12.05 -6.84 9.69
CA GLN A 461 12.08 -6.65 8.24
C GLN A 461 10.78 -6.01 7.74
N LYS A 462 10.05 -5.30 8.61
CA LYS A 462 8.73 -4.73 8.34
C LYS A 462 8.68 -3.94 7.02
N SER A 463 7.53 -4.05 6.37
CA SER A 463 7.08 -3.07 5.39
C SER A 463 6.29 -1.98 6.08
N ASP A 464 6.67 -0.72 5.88
CA ASP A 464 6.11 0.42 6.63
C ASP A 464 5.94 1.66 5.73
N ASN A 465 5.22 2.68 6.18
CA ASN A 465 4.71 3.75 5.29
C ASN A 465 3.93 3.14 4.09
N VAL A 466 2.95 2.28 4.38
CA VAL A 466 2.12 1.61 3.36
C VAL A 466 0.73 2.24 3.37
N ASN A 467 0.35 2.85 2.25
CA ASN A 467 -0.98 3.40 2.04
C ASN A 467 -1.81 2.42 1.21
N ILE A 468 -2.90 1.91 1.78
CA ILE A 468 -3.84 1.01 1.13
C ILE A 468 -5.17 1.73 1.04
N SER A 469 -5.69 1.91 -0.17
CA SER A 469 -6.94 2.66 -0.36
C SER A 469 -7.78 2.15 -1.52
N ASN A 470 -9.11 2.29 -1.40
CA ASN A 470 -10.07 1.83 -2.41
C ASN A 470 -9.89 0.34 -2.73
N VAL A 471 -10.07 -0.53 -1.72
CA VAL A 471 -9.87 -1.98 -1.88
C VAL A 471 -11.21 -2.70 -1.92
N ASN A 472 -11.39 -3.57 -2.90
CA ASN A 472 -12.52 -4.48 -3.01
C ASN A 472 -12.02 -5.93 -2.96
N CYS A 473 -12.34 -6.64 -1.88
CA CYS A 473 -12.14 -8.09 -1.78
C CYS A 473 -13.48 -8.79 -1.92
N PHE A 474 -13.57 -9.78 -2.83
CA PHE A 474 -14.80 -10.53 -3.06
C PHE A 474 -14.56 -12.04 -2.97
N GLU A 475 -15.13 -12.63 -1.93
CA GLU A 475 -15.15 -14.05 -1.61
C GLU A 475 -13.78 -14.72 -1.84
N SER A 476 -12.75 -14.21 -1.18
CA SER A 476 -11.36 -14.55 -1.49
C SER A 476 -10.65 -15.22 -0.31
N ALA A 477 -9.59 -14.63 0.25
CA ALA A 477 -8.76 -15.26 1.26
C ALA A 477 -9.40 -15.32 2.67
N ARG A 478 -8.82 -16.16 3.52
CA ARG A 478 -9.20 -16.31 4.95
C ARG A 478 -9.14 -14.99 5.72
N ILE A 479 -8.19 -14.12 5.38
CA ILE A 479 -8.08 -12.76 5.93
C ILE A 479 -8.18 -11.77 4.77
N GLY A 480 -9.00 -10.72 4.86
CA GLY A 480 -9.02 -9.67 3.84
C GLY A 480 -7.69 -8.91 3.84
N VAL A 481 -7.46 -8.07 4.85
CA VAL A 481 -6.21 -7.31 5.00
C VAL A 481 -5.51 -7.68 6.31
N ARG A 482 -4.24 -8.09 6.21
CA ARG A 482 -3.38 -8.41 7.35
C ARG A 482 -2.25 -7.39 7.47
N ILE A 483 -2.10 -6.81 8.66
CA ILE A 483 -1.05 -5.87 9.01
C ILE A 483 -0.21 -6.47 10.16
N GLY A 484 1.07 -6.72 9.87
CA GLY A 484 2.01 -7.40 10.74
C GLY A 484 2.49 -6.55 11.94
N SER A 485 3.21 -7.20 12.86
CA SER A 485 3.76 -6.57 14.07
C SER A 485 4.85 -5.55 13.77
N GLY A 486 5.14 -4.64 14.70
CA GLY A 486 6.22 -3.64 14.55
C GLY A 486 5.98 -2.57 13.48
N THR A 487 4.94 -2.68 12.65
CA THR A 487 4.51 -1.64 11.71
C THR A 487 3.93 -0.44 12.47
N GLU A 488 4.20 0.78 12.01
CA GLU A 488 3.80 2.02 12.69
C GLU A 488 2.96 2.93 11.79
N ASN A 489 3.22 2.91 10.49
CA ASN A 489 2.67 3.84 9.51
C ASN A 489 1.99 3.08 8.38
N VAL A 490 0.95 2.31 8.70
CA VAL A 490 0.10 1.63 7.71
C VAL A 490 -1.29 2.25 7.72
N LYS A 491 -1.85 2.53 6.55
CA LYS A 491 -3.19 3.10 6.40
C LYS A 491 -4.04 2.17 5.55
N LEU A 492 -5.27 1.92 5.99
CA LEU A 492 -6.32 1.25 5.21
C LEU A 492 -7.56 2.15 5.20
N ILE A 493 -7.85 2.72 4.03
CA ILE A 493 -8.90 3.73 3.85
C ILE A 493 -9.85 3.32 2.73
N ASN A 494 -11.16 3.38 2.95
CA ASN A 494 -12.18 3.04 1.94
C ASN A 494 -12.02 1.62 1.39
N ALA A 495 -12.48 0.62 2.13
CA ALA A 495 -12.40 -0.78 1.71
C ALA A 495 -13.75 -1.51 1.86
N SER A 496 -14.05 -2.38 0.89
CA SER A 496 -15.17 -3.31 0.89
C SER A 496 -14.63 -4.74 0.89
N LEU A 497 -14.80 -5.45 2.01
CA LEU A 497 -14.24 -6.78 2.23
C LEU A 497 -15.37 -7.80 2.40
N ILE A 498 -15.69 -8.55 1.35
CA ILE A 498 -16.73 -9.58 1.37
C ILE A 498 -16.04 -10.95 1.42
N GLY A 499 -16.17 -11.66 2.54
CA GLY A 499 -15.55 -12.97 2.77
C GLY A 499 -16.32 -14.13 2.14
N ASP A 500 -15.76 -15.34 2.23
CA ASP A 500 -16.36 -16.57 1.71
C ASP A 500 -17.13 -17.39 2.76
N GLY A 501 -17.34 -16.85 3.96
CA GLY A 501 -18.14 -17.49 5.01
C GLY A 501 -17.38 -18.46 5.93
N LYS A 502 -16.05 -18.53 5.86
CA LYS A 502 -15.25 -19.41 6.73
C LYS A 502 -15.37 -19.09 8.21
N ALA A 503 -15.43 -20.14 9.03
CA ALA A 503 -15.66 -20.07 10.47
C ALA A 503 -14.57 -19.33 11.27
N ASP A 504 -13.36 -19.21 10.73
CA ASP A 504 -12.19 -18.60 11.37
C ASP A 504 -11.64 -17.39 10.61
N SER A 505 -12.46 -16.82 9.72
CA SER A 505 -12.09 -15.73 8.82
C SER A 505 -12.18 -14.35 9.49
N ILE A 506 -11.33 -13.42 9.05
CA ILE A 506 -11.22 -12.07 9.61
C ILE A 506 -11.13 -11.03 8.49
N GLY A 507 -11.98 -10.01 8.48
CA GLY A 507 -11.89 -8.93 7.49
C GLY A 507 -10.55 -8.18 7.59
N VAL A 508 -10.32 -7.50 8.71
CA VAL A 508 -9.08 -6.76 8.98
C VAL A 508 -8.35 -7.32 10.19
N TYR A 509 -7.12 -7.79 10.01
CA TYR A 509 -6.25 -8.24 11.09
C TYR A 509 -5.09 -7.26 11.28
N CYS A 510 -4.94 -6.70 12.48
CA CYS A 510 -3.79 -5.88 12.85
C CYS A 510 -3.10 -6.48 14.09
N SER A 511 -1.81 -6.81 13.98
CA SER A 511 -1.04 -7.33 15.11
C SER A 511 -0.88 -6.32 16.26
N ASN A 512 -0.94 -5.02 15.96
CA ASN A 512 -0.89 -3.92 16.92
C ASN A 512 -2.03 -2.91 16.66
N SER A 513 -2.06 -1.80 17.40
CA SER A 513 -3.09 -0.76 17.29
C SER A 513 -2.67 0.46 16.47
N GLN A 514 -1.52 0.44 15.80
CA GLN A 514 -0.91 1.62 15.17
C GLN A 514 -1.52 1.97 13.80
N ALA A 515 -2.06 1.00 13.07
CA ALA A 515 -2.63 1.22 11.75
C ALA A 515 -3.78 2.25 11.75
N SER A 516 -3.78 3.18 10.80
CA SER A 516 -4.91 4.10 10.60
C SER A 516 -6.00 3.43 9.76
N LEU A 517 -7.22 3.40 10.27
CA LEU A 517 -8.35 2.67 9.67
C LEU A 517 -9.53 3.62 9.49
N MET A 518 -10.11 3.70 8.29
CA MET A 518 -11.26 4.59 8.05
C MET A 518 -12.14 4.11 6.89
N GLY A 519 -13.46 4.09 7.10
CA GLY A 519 -14.42 3.78 6.02
C GLY A 519 -14.31 2.36 5.48
N ILE A 520 -14.25 1.36 6.37
CA ILE A 520 -14.09 -0.04 6.00
C ILE A 520 -15.40 -0.78 6.27
N SER A 521 -15.94 -1.44 5.25
CA SER A 521 -17.09 -2.33 5.32
C SER A 521 -16.64 -3.78 5.19
N VAL A 522 -17.24 -4.65 5.99
CA VAL A 522 -16.89 -6.08 6.04
C VAL A 522 -18.15 -6.92 6.10
N GLU A 523 -18.27 -7.90 5.22
CA GLU A 523 -19.37 -8.86 5.17
C GLU A 523 -18.83 -10.29 5.05
N LYS A 524 -19.61 -11.28 5.47
CA LYS A 524 -19.30 -12.73 5.33
C LYS A 524 -17.95 -13.20 5.92
N TYR A 525 -17.25 -12.35 6.68
CA TYR A 525 -16.15 -12.75 7.56
C TYR A 525 -16.70 -13.06 8.95
N LYS A 526 -16.15 -14.06 9.66
CA LYS A 526 -16.59 -14.39 11.02
C LYS A 526 -16.39 -13.21 11.98
N LYS A 527 -15.28 -12.50 11.82
CA LYS A 527 -14.93 -11.30 12.57
C LYS A 527 -14.70 -10.15 11.59
N ALA A 528 -15.27 -8.98 11.86
CA ALA A 528 -15.02 -7.82 11.01
C ALA A 528 -13.56 -7.37 11.15
N ALA A 529 -13.07 -7.29 12.39
CA ALA A 529 -11.66 -7.02 12.65
C ALA A 529 -11.13 -7.76 13.89
N ARG A 530 -9.81 -7.95 13.92
CA ARG A 530 -9.04 -8.27 15.12
C ARG A 530 -7.85 -7.33 15.19
N ILE A 531 -7.83 -6.43 16.17
CA ILE A 531 -6.82 -5.36 16.31
C ILE A 531 -6.17 -5.50 17.68
N SER A 532 -4.85 -5.70 17.70
CA SER A 532 -4.06 -5.84 18.94
C SER A 532 -4.63 -6.90 19.91
N GLY A 533 -5.14 -8.01 19.36
CA GLY A 533 -5.72 -9.11 20.15
C GLY A 533 -7.21 -8.98 20.49
N VAL A 534 -7.84 -7.82 20.22
CA VAL A 534 -9.26 -7.56 20.48
C VAL A 534 -10.08 -7.81 19.21
N ASP A 535 -11.18 -8.57 19.34
CA ASP A 535 -12.11 -8.84 18.24
C ASP A 535 -13.21 -7.78 18.17
N TYR A 536 -13.62 -7.43 16.95
CA TYR A 536 -14.68 -6.45 16.69
C TYR A 536 -15.71 -6.99 15.70
N THR A 537 -16.99 -6.62 15.92
CA THR A 537 -18.12 -6.90 15.01
C THR A 537 -18.23 -5.92 13.85
N PHE A 538 -17.51 -4.79 13.92
CA PHE A 538 -17.32 -3.81 12.85
C PHE A 538 -15.86 -3.32 12.87
N VAL A 539 -15.38 -2.65 11.81
CA VAL A 539 -14.04 -2.07 11.83
C VAL A 539 -14.10 -0.67 12.42
N PRO A 540 -13.43 -0.37 13.55
CA PRO A 540 -13.45 0.97 14.14
C PRO A 540 -12.70 1.97 13.26
N ASN A 541 -13.16 3.22 13.24
CA ASN A 541 -12.35 4.33 12.74
C ASN A 541 -11.20 4.57 13.72
N ASN A 542 -9.98 4.24 13.31
CA ASN A 542 -8.77 4.40 14.11
C ASN A 542 -7.92 5.53 13.49
N ILE A 543 -8.05 6.74 14.02
CA ILE A 543 -7.37 7.93 13.53
C ILE A 543 -6.18 8.23 14.43
N LYS A 544 -5.01 8.51 13.85
CA LYS A 544 -3.76 8.78 14.56
C LYS A 544 -3.36 10.26 14.43
N GLY A 545 -2.67 10.77 15.45
CA GLY A 545 -2.18 12.15 15.48
C GLY A 545 -3.18 13.16 16.04
N GLY A 546 -2.72 14.40 16.23
CA GLY A 546 -3.54 15.50 16.73
C GLY A 546 -4.71 15.76 15.78
N THR A 547 -5.92 15.75 16.32
CA THR A 547 -7.14 15.65 15.50
C THR A 547 -8.08 16.84 15.71
N LYS A 548 -8.66 17.31 14.60
CA LYS A 548 -9.70 18.33 14.55
C LYS A 548 -10.97 17.74 13.94
N VAL A 549 -12.11 17.87 14.62
CA VAL A 549 -13.41 17.36 14.15
C VAL A 549 -14.47 18.45 14.29
N ALA A 550 -15.21 18.73 13.22
CA ALA A 550 -16.31 19.71 13.22
C ALA A 550 -15.93 21.08 13.82
N THR A 551 -14.71 21.57 13.57
CA THR A 551 -14.18 22.84 14.09
C THR A 551 -13.73 23.72 12.93
N SER A 552 -14.02 25.02 12.97
CA SER A 552 -13.66 25.96 11.88
C SER A 552 -12.20 26.43 11.97
N SER A 553 -11.60 26.37 13.16
CA SER A 553 -10.26 26.89 13.46
C SER A 553 -9.61 26.09 14.60
N GLY A 554 -8.34 26.38 14.91
CA GLY A 554 -7.62 25.80 16.04
C GLY A 554 -6.43 24.90 15.68
N VAL A 555 -5.62 24.61 16.70
CA VAL A 555 -4.29 23.98 16.58
C VAL A 555 -4.10 22.89 17.65
N PRO A 556 -4.26 21.59 17.31
CA PRO A 556 -3.78 20.51 18.14
C PRO A 556 -2.26 20.34 17.92
N LYS A 557 -1.45 20.79 18.89
CA LYS A 557 0.02 20.69 18.85
C LYS A 557 0.55 19.36 19.39
N SER A 558 -0.27 18.60 20.13
CA SER A 558 0.05 17.24 20.58
C SER A 558 -0.50 16.18 19.63
N SER A 559 0.22 15.08 19.44
CA SER A 559 -0.21 13.90 18.67
C SER A 559 -1.41 13.16 19.28
N THR A 560 -1.77 13.48 20.52
CA THR A 560 -2.91 12.93 21.26
C THR A 560 -3.97 14.00 21.60
N GLY A 561 -3.82 15.20 21.04
CA GLY A 561 -4.75 16.31 21.28
C GLY A 561 -6.01 16.22 20.41
N LEU A 562 -7.17 16.55 20.99
CA LEU A 562 -8.45 16.60 20.29
C LEU A 562 -9.09 18.00 20.38
N ILE A 563 -9.46 18.56 19.23
CA ILE A 563 -10.34 19.72 19.14
C ILE A 563 -11.62 19.31 18.43
N ALA A 564 -12.76 19.43 19.11
CA ALA A 564 -14.05 19.07 18.56
C ALA A 564 -15.09 20.19 18.73
N ALA A 565 -15.91 20.43 17.70
CA ALA A 565 -17.08 21.32 17.77
C ALA A 565 -16.77 22.70 18.41
N SER A 566 -15.63 23.31 18.06
CA SER A 566 -15.14 24.52 18.72
C SER A 566 -14.84 25.66 17.74
N THR A 567 -14.75 26.90 18.23
CA THR A 567 -14.46 28.10 17.42
C THR A 567 -13.54 29.08 18.15
N GLY A 568 -12.99 30.06 17.40
CA GLY A 568 -12.17 31.14 17.96
C GLY A 568 -10.70 30.80 18.16
N GLN A 569 -10.11 29.92 17.34
CA GLN A 569 -8.72 29.45 17.45
C GLN A 569 -8.37 28.70 18.75
N PRO A 570 -9.11 27.61 19.09
CA PRO A 570 -8.77 26.78 20.23
C PRO A 570 -7.38 26.12 20.08
N GLU A 571 -6.70 25.87 21.19
CA GLU A 571 -5.37 25.23 21.23
C GLU A 571 -5.35 24.04 22.18
N VAL A 572 -4.78 22.92 21.70
CA VAL A 572 -4.46 21.78 22.56
C VAL A 572 -2.98 21.47 22.40
N SER A 573 -2.16 21.84 23.38
CA SER A 573 -0.73 21.55 23.42
C SER A 573 -0.35 20.47 24.42
N GLY A 574 -1.22 20.18 25.38
CA GLY A 574 -1.02 19.11 26.35
C GLY A 574 -1.28 17.71 25.78
N GLU A 575 -0.56 16.72 26.29
CA GLU A 575 -0.80 15.31 25.94
C GLU A 575 -2.10 14.78 26.53
N ALA A 576 -2.79 13.92 25.77
CA ALA A 576 -4.06 13.31 26.13
C ALA A 576 -5.12 14.34 26.59
N SER A 577 -5.14 15.49 25.92
CA SER A 577 -5.99 16.63 26.29
C SER A 577 -6.99 16.99 25.21
N ALA A 578 -8.06 17.67 25.60
CA ALA A 578 -9.17 17.95 24.68
C ALA A 578 -9.82 19.31 24.91
N VAL A 579 -10.30 19.90 23.82
CA VAL A 579 -11.17 21.08 23.80
C VAL A 579 -12.42 20.72 23.00
N ILE A 580 -13.60 20.73 23.64
CA ILE A 580 -14.85 20.26 23.04
C ILE A 580 -15.99 21.25 23.29
N GLY A 581 -16.68 21.67 22.23
CA GLY A 581 -17.87 22.51 22.36
C GLY A 581 -17.58 23.93 22.84
N THR A 582 -16.43 24.52 22.47
CA THR A 582 -15.96 25.79 23.05
C THR A 582 -15.97 26.97 22.08
N THR A 583 -15.96 28.19 22.61
CA THR A 583 -15.82 29.43 21.84
C THR A 583 -14.75 30.36 22.43
N GLY A 584 -14.26 31.30 21.63
CA GLY A 584 -13.32 32.34 22.08
C GLY A 584 -11.87 31.88 22.26
N GLY A 585 -11.47 30.71 21.74
CA GLY A 585 -10.07 30.29 21.74
C GLY A 585 -9.61 29.58 23.02
N ALA A 586 -10.42 28.64 23.50
CA ALA A 586 -10.10 27.82 24.67
C ALA A 586 -8.77 27.07 24.53
N LYS A 587 -8.06 26.87 25.65
CA LYS A 587 -6.73 26.25 25.67
C LYS A 587 -6.62 25.12 26.67
N ALA A 588 -6.14 23.95 26.23
CA ALA A 588 -5.75 22.84 27.09
C ALA A 588 -4.25 22.54 26.91
N THR A 589 -3.44 23.02 27.85
CA THR A 589 -1.97 22.99 27.76
C THR A 589 -1.31 21.95 28.67
N GLY A 590 -2.05 21.42 29.65
CA GLY A 590 -1.58 20.42 30.59
C GLY A 590 -1.83 18.97 30.15
N VAL A 591 -1.25 17.99 30.84
CA VAL A 591 -1.39 16.56 30.52
C VAL A 591 -2.69 15.99 31.11
N ARG A 592 -3.53 15.36 30.28
CA ARG A 592 -4.86 14.85 30.67
C ARG A 592 -5.75 15.98 31.18
N THR A 593 -5.90 17.04 30.39
CA THR A 593 -6.71 18.21 30.73
C THR A 593 -7.81 18.47 29.71
N GLY A 594 -8.86 19.17 30.14
CA GLY A 594 -10.05 19.38 29.31
C GLY A 594 -10.68 20.76 29.47
N VAL A 595 -11.10 21.36 28.35
CA VAL A 595 -12.06 22.48 28.35
C VAL A 595 -13.32 22.05 27.61
N PHE A 596 -14.45 22.05 28.31
CA PHE A 596 -15.71 21.50 27.80
C PHE A 596 -16.85 22.52 27.91
N SER A 597 -17.61 22.67 26.83
CA SER A 597 -18.83 23.51 26.78
C SER A 597 -18.62 24.93 27.34
N SER A 598 -17.45 25.51 27.10
CA SER A 598 -17.01 26.75 27.74
C SER A 598 -16.74 27.86 26.71
N SER A 599 -16.73 29.11 27.17
CA SER A 599 -16.59 30.31 26.32
C SER A 599 -15.56 31.28 26.90
N GLY A 600 -15.34 32.40 26.20
CA GLY A 600 -14.48 33.48 26.68
C GLY A 600 -13.01 33.09 26.84
N ALA A 601 -12.45 32.29 25.93
CA ALA A 601 -11.05 31.86 26.00
C ALA A 601 -10.65 31.06 27.25
N SER A 602 -11.62 30.37 27.90
CA SER A 602 -11.36 29.53 29.08
C SER A 602 -10.17 28.58 28.86
N SER A 603 -9.34 28.38 29.90
CA SER A 603 -8.10 27.61 29.75
C SER A 603 -7.77 26.72 30.95
N VAL A 604 -6.99 25.67 30.69
CA VAL A 604 -6.54 24.73 31.70
C VAL A 604 -5.09 24.27 31.46
N SER A 605 -4.31 24.22 32.54
CA SER A 605 -2.95 23.65 32.59
C SER A 605 -2.79 22.63 33.73
N GLY A 606 -1.57 22.10 33.89
CA GLY A 606 -1.21 21.10 34.90
C GLY A 606 -1.64 19.70 34.51
N SER A 607 -2.23 18.92 35.42
CA SER A 607 -2.69 17.57 35.08
C SER A 607 -4.04 17.21 35.70
N ARG A 608 -4.80 16.33 35.05
CA ARG A 608 -6.09 15.82 35.56
C ARG A 608 -7.02 16.96 35.99
N SER A 609 -7.05 18.03 35.20
CA SER A 609 -7.76 19.28 35.52
C SER A 609 -8.72 19.65 34.41
N THR A 610 -9.84 20.27 34.76
CA THR A 610 -10.93 20.54 33.82
C THR A 610 -11.60 21.89 34.08
N VAL A 611 -11.93 22.61 33.01
CA VAL A 611 -12.89 23.73 33.03
C VAL A 611 -14.12 23.33 32.24
N MET A 612 -15.29 23.37 32.89
CA MET A 612 -16.54 22.89 32.29
C MET A 612 -17.68 23.88 32.46
N SER A 613 -18.47 24.06 31.39
CA SER A 613 -19.67 24.91 31.36
C SER A 613 -19.39 26.32 31.88
N SER A 614 -18.23 26.89 31.55
CA SER A 614 -17.76 28.14 32.14
C SER A 614 -17.45 29.21 31.09
N ASN A 615 -17.51 30.47 31.47
CA ASN A 615 -17.08 31.61 30.66
C ASN A 615 -15.83 32.23 31.27
N GLU A 616 -14.82 32.48 30.44
CA GLU A 616 -13.59 33.20 30.81
C GLU A 616 -12.97 32.70 32.13
N SER A 617 -12.84 31.37 32.26
CA SER A 617 -12.36 30.73 33.49
C SER A 617 -11.07 29.95 33.26
N HIS A 618 -10.15 30.02 34.21
CA HIS A 618 -8.75 29.66 33.98
C HIS A 618 -8.17 28.83 35.14
N ILE A 619 -7.51 27.73 34.80
CA ILE A 619 -6.66 26.96 35.72
C ILE A 619 -5.21 27.11 35.25
N GLU A 620 -4.34 27.61 36.13
CA GLU A 620 -2.93 27.89 35.84
C GLU A 620 -1.98 27.09 36.74
N GLY A 621 -0.74 26.90 36.29
CA GLY A 621 0.29 26.12 37.00
C GLY A 621 0.16 24.61 36.84
N ASP A 622 1.10 23.88 37.44
CA ASP A 622 1.35 22.46 37.13
C ASP A 622 0.69 21.45 38.07
N ASN A 623 -0.12 21.93 39.02
CA ASN A 623 -0.82 21.07 39.99
C ASN A 623 -1.90 20.18 39.36
N VAL A 624 -2.45 19.31 40.19
CA VAL A 624 -3.32 18.21 39.78
C VAL A 624 -4.73 18.31 40.34
N SER A 625 -5.68 17.66 39.67
CA SER A 625 -7.03 17.39 40.20
C SER A 625 -7.80 18.66 40.58
N ARG A 626 -7.95 19.59 39.63
CA ARG A 626 -8.65 20.86 39.81
C ARG A 626 -9.82 20.97 38.83
N THR A 627 -10.97 21.36 39.33
CA THR A 627 -12.16 21.54 38.48
C THR A 627 -12.81 22.90 38.72
N ILE A 628 -13.04 23.64 37.64
CA ILE A 628 -13.96 24.80 37.64
C ILE A 628 -15.25 24.35 36.93
N LEU A 629 -16.38 24.53 37.58
CA LEU A 629 -17.69 24.09 37.10
C LEU A 629 -18.69 25.25 37.08
N SER A 630 -19.44 25.38 35.99
CA SER A 630 -20.60 26.29 35.87
C SER A 630 -20.31 27.72 36.35
N SER A 631 -19.25 28.33 35.81
CA SER A 631 -18.67 29.56 36.35
C SER A 631 -18.47 30.68 35.33
N GLY A 632 -18.35 31.91 35.82
CA GLY A 632 -17.93 33.07 35.02
C GLY A 632 -16.74 33.77 35.67
N GLY A 633 -15.62 33.92 34.96
CA GLY A 633 -14.46 34.66 35.49
C GLY A 633 -13.75 34.00 36.67
N VAL A 634 -13.80 32.67 36.84
CA VAL A 634 -13.14 32.00 37.99
C VAL A 634 -11.72 31.60 37.63
N LYS A 635 -10.78 31.78 38.57
CA LYS A 635 -9.38 31.39 38.40
C LYS A 635 -8.86 30.50 39.53
N LEU A 636 -8.19 29.41 39.18
CA LEU A 636 -7.36 28.60 40.08
C LEU A 636 -5.88 28.77 39.72
N GLY A 637 -5.03 28.93 40.73
CA GLY A 637 -3.60 29.19 40.57
C GLY A 637 -2.70 27.99 40.85
N THR A 638 -1.40 28.27 40.97
CA THR A 638 -0.32 27.30 41.14
C THR A 638 -0.37 26.51 42.45
N ASN A 639 -1.00 27.05 43.50
CA ASN A 639 -1.09 26.41 44.81
C ASN A 639 -2.37 25.59 45.01
N ASP A 640 -3.35 25.77 44.12
CA ASP A 640 -4.63 25.05 44.19
C ASP A 640 -4.43 23.60 43.74
N ARG A 641 -5.12 22.64 44.38
CA ARG A 641 -5.06 21.20 44.09
C ARG A 641 -6.19 20.48 44.82
N TYR A 642 -6.67 19.35 44.26
CA TYR A 642 -7.70 18.50 44.86
C TYR A 642 -8.98 19.24 45.27
N MET A 643 -9.57 19.97 44.32
CA MET A 643 -10.75 20.79 44.60
C MET A 643 -11.68 20.96 43.42
N VAL A 644 -12.95 21.20 43.73
CA VAL A 644 -13.99 21.65 42.79
C VAL A 644 -14.48 23.01 43.25
N VAL A 645 -14.51 23.98 42.34
CA VAL A 645 -14.97 25.33 42.65
C VAL A 645 -15.99 25.80 41.62
N GLY A 646 -16.83 26.74 42.05
CA GLY A 646 -17.60 27.54 41.12
C GLY A 646 -17.93 28.92 41.66
N GLY A 647 -18.31 29.81 40.74
CA GLY A 647 -18.55 31.20 41.07
C GLY A 647 -18.73 32.11 39.87
N TYR A 648 -18.80 33.41 40.13
CA TYR A 648 -19.12 34.41 39.11
C TYR A 648 -18.42 35.74 39.41
N GLY A 649 -17.84 36.33 38.36
CA GLY A 649 -17.33 37.69 38.30
C GLY A 649 -17.06 38.12 36.85
N SER A 650 -16.88 39.42 36.65
CA SER A 650 -16.72 40.04 35.31
C SER A 650 -15.31 39.91 34.72
N THR A 651 -14.29 39.66 35.55
CA THR A 651 -12.90 39.48 35.14
C THR A 651 -12.31 38.27 35.86
N PRO A 652 -11.48 37.44 35.20
CA PRO A 652 -10.84 36.26 35.80
C PRO A 652 -10.15 36.54 37.15
N SER A 653 -10.62 35.90 38.22
CA SER A 653 -10.01 36.03 39.55
C SER A 653 -10.32 34.84 40.45
N ARG A 654 -9.39 34.52 41.35
CA ARG A 654 -9.61 33.55 42.43
C ARG A 654 -10.67 34.05 43.41
N ALA A 655 -10.81 35.37 43.59
CA ALA A 655 -11.82 35.97 44.46
C ALA A 655 -13.27 35.77 43.97
N ASN A 656 -13.46 35.31 42.73
CA ASN A 656 -14.78 35.07 42.17
C ASN A 656 -15.38 33.72 42.60
N ILE A 657 -14.60 32.86 43.27
CA ILE A 657 -15.09 31.60 43.84
C ILE A 657 -16.20 31.91 44.87
N LYS A 658 -17.39 31.34 44.67
CA LYS A 658 -18.54 31.50 45.56
C LYS A 658 -18.79 30.27 46.41
N TRP A 659 -18.38 29.12 45.92
CA TRP A 659 -18.39 27.86 46.66
C TRP A 659 -17.16 27.02 46.30
N MET A 660 -16.70 26.23 47.25
CA MET A 660 -15.50 25.40 47.12
C MET A 660 -15.71 24.10 47.90
N LEU A 661 -15.41 22.99 47.22
CA LEU A 661 -15.30 21.66 47.80
C LEU A 661 -13.82 21.29 47.78
N ASN A 662 -13.18 21.27 48.95
CA ASN A 662 -11.76 20.94 49.07
C ASN A 662 -11.59 19.49 49.54
N SER A 663 -11.25 18.61 48.61
CA SER A 663 -11.10 17.18 48.90
C SER A 663 -9.84 16.85 49.70
N MET A 664 -8.88 17.78 49.82
CA MET A 664 -7.65 17.53 50.58
C MET A 664 -7.90 17.53 52.09
N ASN A 665 -8.77 18.42 52.57
CA ASN A 665 -9.05 18.59 53.98
C ASN A 665 -10.51 18.26 54.36
N GLY A 666 -11.40 18.09 53.37
CA GLY A 666 -12.82 17.81 53.60
C GLY A 666 -13.67 19.06 53.80
N ASP A 667 -13.12 20.26 53.54
CA ASP A 667 -13.84 21.51 53.78
C ASP A 667 -14.84 21.82 52.67
N ILE A 668 -16.01 22.30 53.08
CA ILE A 668 -17.01 22.94 52.23
C ILE A 668 -17.08 24.41 52.61
N THR A 669 -16.82 25.30 51.66
CA THR A 669 -16.90 26.75 51.87
C THR A 669 -17.93 27.34 50.94
N SER A 670 -18.79 28.23 51.46
CA SER A 670 -19.74 29.01 50.68
C SER A 670 -19.70 30.48 51.11
N THR A 671 -19.76 31.38 50.14
CA THR A 671 -19.97 32.83 50.39
C THR A 671 -21.44 33.15 50.65
N GLY A 672 -22.35 32.30 50.17
CA GLY A 672 -23.79 32.41 50.36
C GLY A 672 -24.29 31.49 51.48
N LYS A 673 -25.62 31.36 51.57
CA LYS A 673 -26.27 30.48 52.55
C LYS A 673 -26.15 29.01 52.16
N ILE A 674 -26.06 28.14 53.17
CA ILE A 674 -26.34 26.70 53.05
C ILE A 674 -27.70 26.49 53.71
N ASN A 675 -28.71 26.07 52.94
CA ASN A 675 -30.06 25.87 53.45
C ASN A 675 -30.28 24.38 53.80
N GLY A 676 -31.00 24.12 54.90
CA GLY A 676 -31.45 22.78 55.28
C GLY A 676 -32.69 22.30 54.52
N GLY A 677 -33.36 21.26 55.05
CA GLY A 677 -34.54 20.63 54.45
C GLY A 677 -35.81 21.49 54.40
N ALA A 678 -36.84 20.99 53.71
CA ALA A 678 -38.10 21.72 53.46
C ALA A 678 -39.11 21.71 54.64
N THR A 679 -38.83 20.96 55.71
CA THR A 679 -39.62 20.94 56.95
C THR A 679 -39.07 21.95 57.97
N PHE A 680 -39.79 22.20 59.07
CA PHE A 680 -39.20 22.88 60.23
C PHE A 680 -37.86 22.25 60.56
N SER A 681 -36.82 23.07 60.68
CA SER A 681 -35.45 22.62 60.86
C SER A 681 -34.89 23.15 62.16
N ASP A 682 -34.14 22.29 62.84
CA ASP A 682 -33.36 22.60 64.02
C ASP A 682 -31.85 22.38 63.78
N TYR A 683 -31.05 23.02 64.62
CA TYR A 683 -29.64 22.70 64.80
C TYR A 683 -29.54 21.65 65.91
N ALA A 684 -28.99 20.50 65.56
CA ALA A 684 -28.92 19.34 66.45
C ALA A 684 -27.50 18.80 66.59
N GLU A 685 -27.31 18.00 67.63
CA GLU A 685 -26.07 17.26 67.87
C GLU A 685 -26.42 15.85 68.35
N TYR A 686 -25.54 14.90 68.05
CA TYR A 686 -25.64 13.54 68.55
C TYR A 686 -25.24 13.45 70.03
N PHE A 687 -26.13 12.89 70.86
CA PHE A 687 -25.85 12.57 72.26
C PHE A 687 -26.08 11.09 72.55
N GLU A 688 -25.26 10.53 73.44
CA GLU A 688 -25.40 9.15 73.89
C GLU A 688 -26.43 9.05 75.04
N SER A 689 -27.34 8.09 74.98
CA SER A 689 -28.33 7.85 76.02
C SER A 689 -27.71 7.15 77.24
N LEU A 690 -28.25 7.47 78.42
CA LEU A 690 -27.75 6.94 79.70
C LEU A 690 -27.86 5.42 79.79
N ASP A 691 -28.94 4.84 79.25
CA ASP A 691 -29.24 3.41 79.29
C ASP A 691 -28.79 2.64 78.04
N GLY A 692 -28.18 3.32 77.06
CA GLY A 692 -27.72 2.74 75.80
C GLY A 692 -28.84 2.40 74.80
N LYS A 693 -30.05 2.96 74.96
CA LYS A 693 -31.19 2.73 74.07
C LYS A 693 -31.61 4.00 73.31
N ALA A 694 -32.36 3.81 72.23
CA ALA A 694 -32.95 4.92 71.50
C ALA A 694 -34.05 5.57 72.35
N ILE A 695 -34.04 6.90 72.41
CA ILE A 695 -35.07 7.71 73.07
C ILE A 695 -36.07 8.13 71.98
N PRO A 696 -37.38 7.95 72.16
CA PRO A 696 -38.36 8.29 71.13
C PRO A 696 -38.35 9.79 70.75
N THR A 697 -38.59 10.09 69.48
CA THR A 697 -38.72 11.47 68.95
C THR A 697 -39.75 12.30 69.70
N GLY A 698 -39.47 13.60 69.83
CA GLY A 698 -40.28 14.57 70.57
C GLY A 698 -40.16 14.50 72.09
N THR A 699 -39.24 13.69 72.61
CA THR A 699 -38.97 13.59 74.06
C THR A 699 -38.04 14.71 74.50
N ILE A 700 -38.44 15.46 75.54
CA ILE A 700 -37.58 16.44 76.21
C ILE A 700 -36.50 15.72 77.01
N VAL A 701 -35.24 16.06 76.80
CA VAL A 701 -34.11 15.41 77.47
C VAL A 701 -33.34 16.35 78.39
N THR A 702 -32.71 15.77 79.40
CA THR A 702 -31.75 16.41 80.31
C THR A 702 -30.42 15.64 80.30
N LEU A 703 -29.37 16.25 80.83
CA LEU A 703 -28.05 15.64 80.98
C LEU A 703 -27.88 15.01 82.36
N GLU A 704 -27.32 13.80 82.38
CA GLU A 704 -26.77 13.15 83.56
C GLU A 704 -25.30 12.80 83.26
N GLY A 705 -24.38 13.65 83.74
CA GLY A 705 -23.01 13.65 83.25
C GLY A 705 -22.95 14.03 81.77
N ALA A 706 -22.34 13.18 80.94
CA ALA A 706 -22.21 13.39 79.50
C ALA A 706 -23.31 12.72 78.65
N LYS A 707 -24.30 12.07 79.30
CA LYS A 707 -25.33 11.27 78.63
C LYS A 707 -26.72 11.88 78.82
N ILE A 708 -27.62 11.57 77.90
CA ILE A 708 -29.00 12.07 77.93
C ILE A 708 -29.99 11.06 78.48
N ARG A 709 -31.05 11.57 79.12
CA ARG A 709 -32.25 10.81 79.49
C ARG A 709 -33.48 11.72 79.46
N PRO A 710 -34.72 11.17 79.47
CA PRO A 710 -35.93 11.98 79.59
C PRO A 710 -35.89 12.91 80.82
N ALA A 711 -36.21 14.19 80.62
CA ALA A 711 -36.21 15.21 81.67
C ALA A 711 -37.40 15.04 82.61
N ARG A 712 -37.17 15.17 83.92
CA ARG A 712 -38.21 15.15 84.97
C ARG A 712 -38.60 16.57 85.35
N LYS A 713 -39.73 16.69 86.04
CA LYS A 713 -40.27 17.97 86.49
C LYS A 713 -39.26 18.70 87.38
N GLY A 714 -39.01 19.98 87.11
CA GLY A 714 -38.04 20.82 87.80
C GLY A 714 -36.56 20.58 87.42
N GLU A 715 -36.27 19.75 86.43
CA GLU A 715 -34.91 19.58 85.89
C GLU A 715 -34.65 20.49 84.69
N ASP A 716 -33.37 20.82 84.49
CA ASP A 716 -32.91 21.59 83.33
C ASP A 716 -33.20 20.83 82.03
N VAL A 717 -33.92 21.48 81.10
CA VAL A 717 -34.20 20.95 79.76
C VAL A 717 -33.08 21.34 78.80
N HIS A 718 -32.49 20.36 78.11
CA HIS A 718 -31.27 20.55 77.30
C HIS A 718 -31.50 20.38 75.80
N GLY A 719 -32.59 19.73 75.41
CA GLY A 719 -32.99 19.61 74.01
C GLY A 719 -34.14 18.63 73.84
N VAL A 720 -34.48 18.34 72.58
CA VAL A 720 -35.57 17.42 72.23
C VAL A 720 -35.06 16.41 71.21
N ILE A 721 -35.41 15.14 71.35
CA ILE A 721 -35.07 14.16 70.30
C ILE A 721 -35.74 14.58 68.99
N SER A 722 -34.94 14.81 67.94
CA SER A 722 -35.37 15.40 66.67
C SER A 722 -35.13 14.46 65.49
N GLU A 723 -36.06 14.47 64.54
CA GLU A 723 -35.94 13.81 63.23
C GLU A 723 -35.89 14.82 62.07
N THR A 724 -35.89 16.12 62.39
CA THR A 724 -36.08 17.20 61.41
C THR A 724 -34.88 18.15 61.33
N ALA A 725 -33.77 17.80 61.95
CA ALA A 725 -32.58 18.64 62.02
C ALA A 725 -32.04 18.99 60.63
N GLY A 726 -31.89 20.29 60.35
CA GLY A 726 -31.30 20.79 59.10
C GLY A 726 -29.77 20.79 59.14
N THR A 727 -29.18 20.76 60.32
CA THR A 727 -27.73 20.61 60.54
C THR A 727 -27.51 19.76 61.78
N ILE A 728 -26.73 18.69 61.64
CA ILE A 728 -26.42 17.74 62.71
C ILE A 728 -24.91 17.75 62.94
N LEU A 729 -24.50 17.99 64.18
CA LEU A 729 -23.10 17.93 64.59
C LEU A 729 -22.77 16.58 65.24
N GLY A 730 -21.51 16.17 65.12
CA GLY A 730 -20.99 14.99 65.82
C GLY A 730 -21.45 13.64 65.26
N GLY A 731 -21.92 13.52 64.02
CA GLY A 731 -22.35 12.24 63.45
C GLY A 731 -21.24 11.19 63.29
N ALA A 732 -20.01 11.65 63.01
CA ALA A 732 -18.86 10.79 62.71
C ALA A 732 -19.13 9.83 61.53
N ASP A 733 -19.93 10.26 60.55
CA ASP A 733 -20.59 9.41 59.56
C ASP A 733 -19.63 8.62 58.65
N ILE A 734 -18.41 9.13 58.43
CA ILE A 734 -17.46 8.57 57.46
C ILE A 734 -16.44 7.65 58.12
N HIS A 735 -16.05 7.94 59.37
CA HIS A 735 -15.05 7.16 60.08
C HIS A 735 -15.16 7.38 61.59
N TRP A 736 -14.64 6.40 62.35
CA TRP A 736 -14.57 6.50 63.80
C TRP A 736 -14.01 7.86 64.25
N GLN A 737 -14.70 8.48 65.21
CA GLN A 737 -14.39 9.82 65.70
C GLN A 737 -12.94 9.98 66.21
N GLY A 738 -12.34 8.87 66.66
CA GLY A 738 -10.98 8.78 67.18
C GLY A 738 -9.91 8.43 66.14
N ARG A 739 -10.26 8.38 64.84
CA ARG A 739 -9.31 8.05 63.75
C ARG A 739 -8.08 8.95 63.76
N TYR A 740 -8.24 10.22 64.10
CA TYR A 740 -7.17 11.20 64.15
C TYR A 740 -6.92 11.68 65.57
N LEU A 741 -5.66 11.96 65.91
CA LEU A 741 -5.28 12.54 67.19
C LEU A 741 -5.86 13.94 67.33
N LYS A 742 -6.31 14.24 68.54
CA LYS A 742 -6.87 15.54 68.94
C LYS A 742 -6.05 16.12 70.09
N ASN A 743 -5.99 17.44 70.17
CA ASN A 743 -5.43 18.14 71.33
C ASN A 743 -6.43 18.13 72.51
N GLU A 744 -6.02 18.71 73.63
CA GLU A 744 -6.82 18.78 74.87
C GLU A 744 -8.16 19.52 74.73
N PHE A 745 -8.37 20.27 73.65
CA PHE A 745 -9.61 20.99 73.33
C PHE A 745 -10.44 20.31 72.21
N GLY A 746 -10.03 19.12 71.75
CA GLY A 746 -10.76 18.35 70.73
C GLY A 746 -10.42 18.71 69.27
N GLY A 747 -9.55 19.69 69.02
CA GLY A 747 -9.08 20.05 67.68
C GLY A 747 -8.03 19.07 67.16
N TYR A 748 -8.02 18.80 65.85
CA TYR A 748 -7.05 17.87 65.26
C TYR A 748 -5.59 18.33 65.43
N ILE A 749 -4.72 17.37 65.76
CA ILE A 749 -3.27 17.56 65.67
C ILE A 749 -2.86 17.25 64.23
N TYR A 750 -2.14 18.19 63.61
CA TYR A 750 -1.67 18.03 62.25
C TYR A 750 -0.19 17.68 62.22
N GLU A 751 0.23 16.95 61.19
CA GLU A 751 1.63 16.69 60.89
C GLU A 751 1.95 17.07 59.44
N ASP A 752 3.19 17.49 59.22
CA ASP A 752 3.74 17.76 57.89
C ASP A 752 4.28 16.44 57.32
N VAL A 753 3.51 15.86 56.40
CA VAL A 753 3.87 14.64 55.68
C VAL A 753 4.62 15.03 54.40
N VAL A 754 5.91 14.69 54.34
CA VAL A 754 6.72 14.89 53.14
C VAL A 754 6.49 13.74 52.18
N ASN A 755 6.14 14.05 50.93
CA ASN A 755 6.12 13.05 49.88
C ASN A 755 7.57 12.75 49.42
N PRO A 756 8.08 11.53 49.62
CA PRO A 756 9.47 11.19 49.31
C PRO A 756 9.81 11.24 47.82
N GLU A 757 8.82 11.16 46.92
CA GLU A 757 9.03 11.18 45.47
C GLU A 757 9.05 12.60 44.88
N THR A 758 8.37 13.55 45.53
CA THR A 758 8.16 14.91 44.98
C THR A 758 8.76 16.01 45.85
N GLY A 759 9.09 15.73 47.11
CA GLY A 759 9.51 16.74 48.08
C GLY A 759 8.37 17.62 48.62
N ASP A 760 7.14 17.43 48.13
CA ASP A 760 5.96 18.19 48.56
C ASP A 760 5.64 17.91 50.03
N VAL A 761 5.47 18.97 50.82
CA VAL A 761 5.01 18.90 52.21
C VAL A 761 3.49 19.06 52.26
N LYS A 762 2.80 18.11 52.91
CA LYS A 762 1.35 18.13 53.11
C LYS A 762 1.02 18.18 54.59
N LYS A 763 0.22 19.15 55.00
CA LYS A 763 -0.31 19.21 56.36
C LYS A 763 -1.59 18.37 56.45
N LEU A 764 -1.53 17.24 57.15
CA LEU A 764 -2.65 16.29 57.31
C LEU A 764 -2.96 16.04 58.79
N PRO A 765 -4.21 15.68 59.14
CA PRO A 765 -4.51 15.23 60.49
C PRO A 765 -3.71 13.97 60.83
N LYS A 766 -3.03 13.98 61.98
CA LYS A 766 -2.18 12.87 62.43
C LYS A 766 -3.05 11.68 62.82
N VAL A 767 -2.81 10.53 62.21
CA VAL A 767 -3.58 9.30 62.48
C VAL A 767 -3.33 8.83 63.92
N ASN A 768 -4.39 8.44 64.61
CA ASN A 768 -4.29 7.84 65.94
C ASN A 768 -3.70 6.43 65.82
N PRO A 769 -2.58 6.10 66.51
CA PRO A 769 -2.01 4.75 66.50
C PRO A 769 -2.96 3.66 66.99
N GLU A 770 -3.98 4.02 67.78
CA GLU A 770 -5.01 3.08 68.25
C GLU A 770 -6.12 2.82 67.21
N TRP A 771 -6.14 3.57 66.10
CA TRP A 771 -7.07 3.31 65.01
C TRP A 771 -6.68 2.04 64.26
N ILE A 772 -7.62 1.10 64.17
CA ILE A 772 -7.43 -0.20 63.52
C ILE A 772 -8.21 -0.20 62.20
N GLU A 773 -7.49 -0.17 61.08
CA GLU A 773 -8.05 -0.08 59.72
C GLU A 773 -8.97 -1.27 59.33
N LYS A 774 -8.81 -2.44 59.98
CA LYS A 774 -9.52 -3.68 59.63
C LYS A 774 -10.87 -3.89 60.33
N ILE A 775 -11.33 -2.94 61.15
CA ILE A 775 -12.61 -3.04 61.84
C ILE A 775 -13.63 -2.23 61.03
N ASP A 776 -14.71 -2.89 60.59
CA ASP A 776 -15.84 -2.21 59.96
C ASP A 776 -16.45 -1.22 60.95
N TYR A 777 -16.38 0.06 60.61
CA TYR A 777 -16.89 1.14 61.44
C TYR A 777 -18.41 1.24 61.28
N VAL A 778 -19.14 1.17 62.40
CA VAL A 778 -20.58 1.46 62.47
C VAL A 778 -20.79 2.92 62.84
N PRO A 779 -21.37 3.76 61.96
CA PRO A 779 -21.69 5.17 62.24
C PRO A 779 -22.59 5.34 63.47
N ARG A 780 -22.59 6.54 64.07
CA ARG A 780 -23.47 6.84 65.21
C ARG A 780 -24.94 6.70 64.84
N GLU A 781 -25.31 7.04 63.61
CA GLU A 781 -26.68 6.90 63.09
C GLU A 781 -27.24 5.47 63.20
N GLU A 782 -26.38 4.44 63.07
CA GLU A 782 -26.79 3.04 63.13
C GLU A 782 -26.77 2.47 64.56
N ARG A 783 -26.36 3.26 65.55
CA ARG A 783 -26.17 2.84 66.93
C ARG A 783 -27.30 3.36 67.84
N PRO A 784 -28.12 2.48 68.45
CA PRO A 784 -29.34 2.89 69.15
C PRO A 784 -29.09 3.82 70.35
N GLU A 785 -27.90 3.78 70.96
CA GLU A 785 -27.54 4.68 72.05
C GLU A 785 -27.31 6.13 71.59
N TRP A 786 -27.06 6.40 70.31
CA TRP A 786 -26.82 7.75 69.80
C TRP A 786 -28.11 8.35 69.27
N ASN A 787 -28.48 9.51 69.78
CA ASN A 787 -29.75 10.17 69.49
C ASN A 787 -29.49 11.59 68.98
N ILE A 788 -30.21 12.01 67.95
CA ILE A 788 -30.18 13.38 67.43
C ILE A 788 -31.00 14.25 68.38
N VAL A 789 -30.33 15.19 69.06
CA VAL A 789 -30.99 16.13 69.98
C VAL A 789 -31.04 17.49 69.33
N GLY A 790 -32.23 17.98 69.01
CA GLY A 790 -32.46 19.37 68.62
C GLY A 790 -32.16 20.29 69.80
N LEU A 791 -31.25 21.25 69.57
CA LEU A 791 -30.76 22.19 70.58
C LEU A 791 -31.27 23.61 70.33
N LEU A 792 -31.49 23.97 69.07
CA LEU A 792 -31.93 25.31 68.68
C LEU A 792 -32.83 25.22 67.44
N GLY A 793 -34.01 25.82 67.49
CA GLY A 793 -34.93 25.85 66.36
C GLY A 793 -36.37 25.52 66.72
N GLN A 794 -37.17 25.23 65.69
CA GLN A 794 -38.56 24.80 65.86
C GLN A 794 -38.60 23.27 65.85
N VAL A 795 -38.91 22.67 66.99
CA VAL A 795 -38.92 21.21 67.17
C VAL A 795 -40.29 20.70 67.56
N TYR A 796 -40.61 19.49 67.14
CA TYR A 796 -41.81 18.78 67.58
C TYR A 796 -41.58 18.20 68.97
N VAL A 797 -42.48 18.49 69.91
CA VAL A 797 -42.38 18.07 71.31
C VAL A 797 -43.67 17.35 71.71
N LYS A 798 -43.54 16.21 72.39
CA LYS A 798 -44.67 15.54 73.03
C LYS A 798 -45.12 16.37 74.21
N VAL A 799 -46.41 16.66 74.32
CA VAL A 799 -46.99 17.46 75.40
C VAL A 799 -48.18 16.75 76.05
N ASP A 800 -48.44 17.02 77.32
CA ASP A 800 -49.62 16.50 78.02
C ASP A 800 -50.86 17.39 77.81
N SER A 801 -51.96 17.02 78.46
CA SER A 801 -53.25 17.73 78.34
C SER A 801 -53.27 19.13 78.97
N THR A 802 -52.21 19.54 79.68
CA THR A 802 -52.15 20.83 80.36
C THR A 802 -51.64 21.96 79.47
N VAL A 803 -51.08 21.63 78.31
CA VAL A 803 -50.38 22.58 77.42
C VAL A 803 -51.33 23.15 76.36
N SER A 804 -51.45 24.47 76.32
CA SER A 804 -52.13 25.23 75.25
C SER A 804 -51.14 26.08 74.44
N VAL A 805 -51.58 26.55 73.27
CA VAL A 805 -50.79 27.48 72.45
C VAL A 805 -50.40 28.71 73.27
N GLY A 806 -49.11 29.02 73.29
CA GLY A 806 -48.55 30.15 74.03
C GLY A 806 -48.02 29.82 75.42
N ASP A 807 -48.37 28.65 75.98
CA ASP A 807 -47.87 28.19 77.28
C ASP A 807 -46.37 27.87 77.23
N ARG A 808 -45.73 27.93 78.39
CA ARG A 808 -44.37 27.44 78.58
C ARG A 808 -44.41 26.02 79.11
N ILE A 809 -43.48 25.19 78.64
CA ILE A 809 -43.40 23.78 78.98
C ILE A 809 -42.07 23.43 79.64
N GLU A 810 -42.13 22.58 80.68
CA GLU A 810 -40.98 21.87 81.26
C GLU A 810 -41.10 20.37 80.96
N GLY A 811 -40.02 19.61 81.16
CA GLY A 811 -40.05 18.15 81.01
C GLY A 811 -40.72 17.46 82.19
N ASN A 812 -41.58 16.48 81.93
CA ASN A 812 -42.11 15.55 82.93
C ASN A 812 -42.02 14.12 82.38
N TYR A 813 -40.96 13.40 82.75
CA TYR A 813 -40.56 12.13 82.14
C TYR A 813 -40.45 12.23 80.60
N GLY A 814 -39.96 13.38 80.14
CA GLY A 814 -39.76 13.72 78.73
C GLY A 814 -40.99 14.18 77.96
N ILE A 815 -42.17 14.24 78.58
CA ILE A 815 -43.37 14.87 78.03
C ILE A 815 -43.44 16.32 78.54
N GLY A 816 -43.68 17.28 77.65
CA GLY A 816 -43.88 18.68 77.99
C GLY A 816 -45.15 18.89 78.80
N THR A 817 -45.02 19.50 79.98
CA THR A 817 -46.14 19.88 80.86
C THR A 817 -46.11 21.37 81.11
N LYS A 818 -47.27 22.01 81.31
CA LYS A 818 -47.36 23.45 81.52
C LYS A 818 -46.60 23.87 82.78
N THR A 819 -45.80 24.93 82.66
CA THR A 819 -45.08 25.55 83.77
C THR A 819 -45.17 27.07 83.73
N GLU A 820 -45.09 27.68 84.92
CA GLU A 820 -44.92 29.13 85.08
C GLU A 820 -43.45 29.52 85.20
N ASP A 821 -42.54 28.54 85.33
CA ASP A 821 -41.10 28.79 85.36
C ASP A 821 -40.65 29.36 84.02
N ARG A 822 -39.85 30.43 84.07
CA ARG A 822 -39.30 31.10 82.89
C ARG A 822 -37.89 30.67 82.55
N PHE A 823 -37.15 30.09 83.49
CA PHE A 823 -35.72 29.80 83.35
C PHE A 823 -35.46 28.49 82.60
N TYR A 824 -36.27 27.45 82.84
CA TYR A 824 -36.05 26.11 82.29
C TYR A 824 -37.23 25.62 81.44
N SER A 825 -37.69 26.45 80.51
CA SER A 825 -38.89 26.13 79.74
C SER A 825 -38.89 26.71 78.32
N TRP A 826 -39.66 26.08 77.44
CA TRP A 826 -39.82 26.51 76.06
C TRP A 826 -41.26 26.86 75.75
N LYS A 827 -41.49 27.73 74.77
CA LYS A 827 -42.85 28.17 74.42
C LYS A 827 -43.46 27.24 73.38
N ALA A 828 -44.64 26.71 73.66
CA ALA A 828 -45.48 26.03 72.67
C ALA A 828 -46.03 27.06 71.67
N MET A 829 -45.61 26.96 70.42
CA MET A 829 -46.02 27.86 69.33
C MET A 829 -47.33 27.44 68.69
N GLU A 830 -47.50 26.13 68.51
CA GLU A 830 -48.63 25.52 67.82
C GLU A 830 -48.88 24.13 68.42
N ILE A 831 -50.14 23.72 68.51
CA ILE A 831 -50.51 22.33 68.78
C ILE A 831 -50.87 21.67 67.44
N VAL A 832 -49.97 20.85 66.92
CA VAL A 832 -50.15 20.18 65.62
C VAL A 832 -50.98 18.91 65.74
N THR A 833 -50.90 18.23 66.90
CA THR A 833 -51.73 17.08 67.24
C THR A 833 -52.29 17.30 68.65
N PRO A 834 -53.62 17.47 68.81
CA PRO A 834 -54.23 17.59 70.13
C PRO A 834 -53.92 16.37 71.02
N TYR A 835 -53.94 16.58 72.33
CA TYR A 835 -53.76 15.49 73.29
C TYR A 835 -54.81 14.38 73.11
N SER A 836 -54.38 13.13 73.26
CA SER A 836 -55.24 11.95 73.18
C SER A 836 -54.91 10.97 74.31
N ASP A 837 -55.92 10.58 75.09
CA ASP A 837 -55.78 9.56 76.15
C ASP A 837 -55.25 8.22 75.60
N LYS A 838 -55.53 7.92 74.32
CA LYS A 838 -55.06 6.69 73.65
C LYS A 838 -53.55 6.72 73.39
N LEU A 839 -52.99 7.88 73.06
CA LEU A 839 -51.58 8.06 72.73
C LEU A 839 -50.75 8.42 73.97
N GLY A 840 -51.40 9.00 75.00
CA GLY A 840 -50.75 9.47 76.22
C GLY A 840 -50.04 10.83 76.06
N TYR A 841 -50.08 11.44 74.88
CA TYR A 841 -49.50 12.75 74.58
C TYR A 841 -50.21 13.41 73.38
N GLY A 842 -50.09 14.73 73.27
CA GLY A 842 -50.27 15.52 72.03
C GLY A 842 -48.91 15.94 71.48
N ILE A 843 -48.88 16.62 70.34
CA ILE A 843 -47.65 17.14 69.72
C ILE A 843 -47.78 18.65 69.56
N ALA A 844 -46.80 19.37 70.08
CA ALA A 844 -46.65 20.80 69.93
C ALA A 844 -45.38 21.14 69.14
N ILE A 845 -45.41 22.21 68.35
CA ILE A 845 -44.18 22.83 67.84
C ILE A 845 -43.70 23.80 68.91
N CYS A 846 -42.46 23.63 69.36
CA CYS A 846 -41.84 24.51 70.35
C CYS A 846 -40.59 25.18 69.76
N LEU A 847 -40.40 26.45 70.08
CA LEU A 847 -39.15 27.15 69.79
C LEU A 847 -38.18 26.95 70.95
N ILE A 848 -37.17 26.13 70.73
CA ILE A 848 -36.07 25.90 71.67
C ILE A 848 -34.93 26.87 71.36
N LYS A 849 -34.32 27.43 72.40
CA LYS A 849 -33.30 28.50 72.33
C LYS A 849 -32.25 28.33 73.40
#